data_AF-A0A5M9WYU0-F1
#
_entry.id   AF-A0A5M9WYU0-F1
#
_cell.length_a   1.000
_cell.length_b   1.000
_cell.length_c   1.000
_cell.angle_alpha   90.00
_cell.angle_beta   90.00
_cell.angle_gamma   90.00
#
_symmetry.space_group_name_H-M   'P 1'
#
loop_
_entity.id
_entity.type
_entity.pdbx_description
1 polymer ?
#
loop_
_entity_poly.entity_id
_entity_poly.type
_entity_poly.pdbx_seq_one_letter_code
_entity_poly.pdbx_strand_id
1 'polypeptide(L)'
;MTTYFSEPQSMYYRFGEDQEQVLKVLAERYIGANAQADFVYRAFQHSGILQNEKGLYDLNLGKRFPDAPKDHISYAAALVWGDENRNLDVLVSCYGPVRFYFNNELIYRSTVIDEITPDATVKLGIDIQPGWNTVWLEMKNTPAGFGCQFGSDEGKVRILNVLAPFQERSGQAGWVFSEPVSSAGAQPNLLASQGESNLKWLPETQWSASDRNKPALERIYGLLPGRHAYAWTHLNNRDTSGRPVRLSGQSSGPIQIWLGDKSVATIKNAGSFEVEVEAAFGRNDLLVRSECQAGADLWGFDLKASVGTESIQLQLPQRVQGALEECWFYAGPFESGAEPELADLMRLDRVYQTNAGQQDTGTSGVMQAERTYWRLDRPDAFIRPYYENAMLSNKWTVGSVTNYGRWDYPLGVTVYGLLQAGRYMQRPDITRYAAEHVQSCTQMYAYSLWDREQYGFPSINQQLIMLKMLDNCGSFGSAMLESYTECKEPTFLPIAERIADFMLNRLERRADGAFYRTCAGEYAENTMWADDLYMSTPFLVRYARVTGKSEALDEAAKQFSLYRKYLFMPEYKIMSHVYDFKYEQATQIPWGRGNGWTLFSLTEVLEALPEDHAERPALIAFFNELCEGYAALQSESGLWHQVLNHSETYLEASCTAMFAYGFARGVRFGWFKDPSVYVTAAQRAWKGLVSNAIDRQGNVHGVCSGSRYAFTAEYYDQDLRTVTNDNHGIGIMMLAGTEVAKMERYLSERTAKSTVSTVHSG
;
A
#
# COMPACT_ATOMS: atom_id res chain seq x y z
N MET A 1 29.39 -19.36 11.30
CA MET A 1 29.10 -18.04 10.71
C MET A 1 28.54 -18.26 9.31
N THR A 2 27.36 -17.72 9.02
CA THR A 2 26.76 -17.81 7.67
C THR A 2 27.47 -16.83 6.75
N THR A 3 28.10 -17.32 5.70
CA THR A 3 28.76 -16.49 4.68
C THR A 3 27.83 -16.32 3.48
N TYR A 4 27.34 -15.10 3.25
CA TYR A 4 26.42 -14.80 2.14
C TYR A 4 27.15 -14.56 0.80
N PHE A 5 28.37 -14.02 0.88
CA PHE A 5 29.20 -13.68 -0.27
C PHE A 5 30.69 -13.72 0.13
N SER A 6 31.59 -13.81 -0.85
CA SER A 6 33.04 -13.81 -0.58
C SER A 6 33.58 -12.42 -0.25
N GLU A 7 34.70 -12.32 0.47
CA GLU A 7 35.29 -11.03 0.87
C GLU A 7 35.44 -10.02 -0.30
N PRO A 8 35.91 -10.40 -1.52
CA PRO A 8 35.98 -9.48 -2.66
C PRO A 8 34.62 -8.96 -3.17
N GLN A 9 33.53 -9.62 -2.77
CA GLN A 9 32.16 -9.20 -3.04
C GLN A 9 31.59 -8.29 -1.95
N SER A 10 32.26 -8.13 -0.80
CA SER A 10 31.79 -7.27 0.29
C SER A 10 31.88 -5.79 -0.06
N MET A 11 30.99 -5.00 0.57
CA MET A 11 31.07 -3.54 0.47
C MET A 11 32.36 -3.00 1.11
N TYR A 12 32.81 -3.61 2.22
CA TYR A 12 34.07 -3.27 2.90
C TYR A 12 35.29 -3.46 2.00
N TYR A 13 35.38 -4.55 1.25
CA TYR A 13 36.50 -4.75 0.31
C TYR A 13 36.52 -3.66 -0.77
N ARG A 14 35.35 -3.19 -1.20
CA ARG A 14 35.22 -2.20 -2.27
C ARG A 14 35.48 -0.77 -1.81
N PHE A 15 34.95 -0.37 -0.66
CA PHE A 15 34.94 1.03 -0.20
C PHE A 15 35.48 1.21 1.23
N GLY A 16 35.91 0.14 1.90
CA GLY A 16 36.33 0.20 3.29
C GLY A 16 35.18 0.65 4.19
N GLU A 17 35.46 1.63 5.03
CA GLU A 17 34.48 2.27 5.92
C GLU A 17 34.01 3.62 5.38
N ASP A 18 34.11 3.88 4.06
CA ASP A 18 33.53 5.08 3.43
C ASP A 18 31.99 4.99 3.45
N GLN A 19 31.38 5.49 4.53
CA GLN A 19 29.94 5.36 4.74
C GLN A 19 29.13 6.09 3.67
N GLU A 20 29.64 7.19 3.11
CA GLU A 20 28.94 7.93 2.06
C GLU A 20 28.82 7.09 0.77
N GLN A 21 29.89 6.42 0.35
CA GLN A 21 29.82 5.51 -0.80
C GLN A 21 28.90 4.32 -0.52
N VAL A 22 28.93 3.73 0.69
CA VAL A 22 28.04 2.63 1.04
C VAL A 22 26.56 3.05 0.99
N LEU A 23 26.23 4.19 1.61
CA LEU A 23 24.87 4.74 1.63
C LEU A 23 24.36 5.05 0.22
N LYS A 24 25.22 5.61 -0.63
CA LYS A 24 24.89 5.87 -2.03
C LYS A 24 24.51 4.58 -2.76
N VAL A 25 25.33 3.54 -2.66
CA VAL A 25 25.09 2.27 -3.37
C VAL A 25 23.81 1.58 -2.86
N LEU A 26 23.57 1.59 -1.55
CA LEU A 26 22.32 1.05 -0.97
C LEU A 26 21.08 1.78 -1.50
N ALA A 27 21.08 3.11 -1.47
CA ALA A 27 19.95 3.91 -1.91
C ALA A 27 19.70 3.76 -3.42
N GLU A 28 20.75 3.83 -4.24
CA GLU A 28 20.66 3.67 -5.70
C GLU A 28 20.21 2.25 -6.10
N ARG A 29 20.67 1.22 -5.38
CA ARG A 29 20.21 -0.16 -5.59
C ARG A 29 18.72 -0.32 -5.30
N TYR A 30 18.24 0.25 -4.18
CA TYR A 30 16.82 0.20 -3.81
C TYR A 30 15.95 0.96 -4.82
N ILE A 31 16.32 2.21 -5.15
CA ILE A 31 15.58 3.04 -6.12
C ILE A 31 15.55 2.36 -7.49
N GLY A 32 16.68 1.81 -7.94
CA GLY A 32 16.76 1.10 -9.21
C GLY A 32 15.91 -0.18 -9.26
N ALA A 33 15.72 -0.87 -8.13
CA ALA A 33 14.83 -2.03 -8.03
C ALA A 33 13.34 -1.63 -7.94
N ASN A 34 13.04 -0.41 -7.50
CA ASN A 34 11.70 0.07 -7.22
C ASN A 34 11.42 1.34 -8.02
N ALA A 35 11.45 1.24 -9.35
CA ALA A 35 11.18 2.38 -10.23
C ALA A 35 9.82 3.03 -9.91
N GLN A 36 9.71 4.34 -10.17
CA GLN A 36 8.52 5.16 -9.96
C GLN A 36 7.40 4.83 -10.96
N ALA A 37 6.95 3.58 -10.95
CA ALA A 37 5.78 3.11 -11.66
C ALA A 37 4.62 3.08 -10.66
N ASP A 38 3.64 3.94 -10.89
CA ASP A 38 2.45 4.10 -10.04
C ASP A 38 1.41 2.98 -10.31
N PHE A 39 0.17 3.19 -9.87
CA PHE A 39 -0.93 2.25 -10.08
C PHE A 39 -1.22 1.95 -11.56
N VAL A 40 -1.65 0.71 -11.83
CA VAL A 40 -2.26 0.39 -13.13
C VAL A 40 -3.77 0.57 -13.03
N TYR A 41 -4.30 1.37 -13.96
CA TYR A 41 -5.73 1.59 -14.08
C TYR A 41 -6.34 0.52 -14.97
N ARG A 42 -7.46 -0.05 -14.52
CA ARG A 42 -8.18 -1.10 -15.23
C ARG A 42 -9.66 -0.74 -15.35
N ALA A 43 -10.26 -1.17 -16.45
CA ALA A 43 -11.71 -1.18 -16.57
C ALA A 43 -12.28 -2.20 -15.59
N PHE A 44 -13.32 -1.80 -14.87
CA PHE A 44 -13.96 -2.57 -13.82
C PHE A 44 -15.48 -2.43 -13.91
N GLN A 45 -16.19 -3.55 -13.95
CA GLN A 45 -17.66 -3.55 -13.95
C GLN A 45 -18.19 -3.67 -12.53
N HIS A 46 -18.91 -2.65 -12.07
CA HIS A 46 -19.49 -2.64 -10.73
C HIS A 46 -20.57 -3.72 -10.56
N SER A 47 -21.30 -4.01 -11.64
CA SER A 47 -22.22 -5.13 -11.78
C SER A 47 -21.53 -6.50 -11.83
N GLY A 48 -20.21 -6.59 -11.59
CA GLY A 48 -19.42 -7.81 -11.48
C GLY A 48 -19.48 -8.46 -10.09
N ILE A 49 -18.44 -9.19 -9.71
CA ILE A 49 -18.31 -9.79 -8.36
C ILE A 49 -17.51 -8.82 -7.49
N LEU A 50 -18.12 -8.33 -6.40
CA LEU A 50 -17.51 -7.39 -5.46
C LEU A 50 -16.87 -8.13 -4.29
N GLN A 51 -16.00 -7.43 -3.56
CA GLN A 51 -15.39 -7.94 -2.33
C GLN A 51 -16.19 -7.49 -1.11
N ASN A 52 -16.15 -8.27 -0.03
CA ASN A 52 -16.62 -7.84 1.27
C ASN A 52 -15.53 -7.10 2.07
N GLU A 53 -15.84 -6.64 3.28
CA GLU A 53 -14.91 -5.91 4.15
C GLU A 53 -13.64 -6.70 4.57
N LYS A 54 -13.64 -8.02 4.39
CA LYS A 54 -12.49 -8.90 4.63
C LYS A 54 -11.62 -9.07 3.38
N GLY A 55 -12.05 -8.55 2.23
CA GLY A 55 -11.37 -8.70 0.94
C GLY A 55 -11.73 -9.99 0.20
N LEU A 56 -12.75 -10.74 0.64
CA LEU A 56 -13.23 -11.93 -0.06
C LEU A 56 -14.26 -11.52 -1.11
N TYR A 57 -14.10 -12.00 -2.35
CA TYR A 57 -15.08 -11.88 -3.41
C TYR A 57 -16.36 -12.64 -3.03
N ASP A 58 -17.50 -11.94 -3.04
CA ASP A 58 -18.80 -12.49 -2.65
C ASP A 58 -19.56 -12.99 -3.90
N LEU A 59 -19.41 -14.29 -4.20
CA LEU A 59 -20.13 -14.96 -5.29
C LEU A 59 -21.46 -15.52 -4.79
N ASN A 60 -22.29 -14.68 -4.13
CA ASN A 60 -23.62 -15.09 -3.70
C ASN A 60 -24.61 -15.13 -4.88
N LEU A 61 -24.59 -16.24 -5.61
CA LEU A 61 -25.43 -16.44 -6.79
C LEU A 61 -26.90 -16.62 -6.44
N GLY A 62 -27.24 -17.05 -5.22
CA GLY A 62 -28.62 -17.12 -4.74
C GLY A 62 -29.29 -15.75 -4.65
N LYS A 63 -28.57 -14.72 -4.18
CA LYS A 63 -29.06 -13.32 -4.21
C LYS A 63 -29.22 -12.79 -5.63
N ARG A 64 -28.38 -13.26 -6.54
CA ARG A 64 -28.28 -12.72 -7.90
C ARG A 64 -29.25 -13.37 -8.89
N PHE A 65 -29.51 -14.64 -8.70
CA PHE A 65 -30.45 -15.45 -9.45
C PHE A 65 -31.46 -16.08 -8.48
N PRO A 66 -32.34 -15.29 -7.84
CA PRO A 66 -33.28 -15.80 -6.84
C PRO A 66 -34.23 -16.86 -7.42
N ASP A 67 -34.53 -16.74 -8.72
CA ASP A 67 -35.42 -17.65 -9.45
C ASP A 67 -34.68 -18.81 -10.13
N ALA A 68 -33.37 -18.99 -9.85
CA ALA A 68 -32.62 -20.12 -10.38
C ALA A 68 -33.28 -21.44 -9.97
N PRO A 69 -33.57 -22.36 -10.91
CA PRO A 69 -34.10 -23.66 -10.54
C PRO A 69 -33.10 -24.45 -9.69
N LYS A 70 -33.62 -25.32 -8.83
CA LYS A 70 -32.78 -26.25 -8.05
C LYS A 70 -32.04 -27.18 -9.00
N ASP A 71 -30.86 -27.60 -8.54
CA ASP A 71 -29.90 -28.41 -9.30
C ASP A 71 -29.22 -27.73 -10.49
N HIS A 72 -29.60 -26.50 -10.85
CA HIS A 72 -28.86 -25.73 -11.83
C HIS A 72 -27.47 -25.34 -11.31
N ILE A 73 -26.55 -25.19 -12.26
CA ILE A 73 -25.15 -24.90 -12.02
C ILE A 73 -24.84 -23.52 -12.60
N SER A 74 -24.00 -22.76 -11.92
CA SER A 74 -23.36 -21.57 -12.50
C SER A 74 -21.87 -21.64 -12.24
N TYR A 75 -21.12 -21.06 -13.17
CA TYR A 75 -19.67 -21.04 -13.16
C TYR A 75 -19.16 -19.65 -12.86
N ALA A 76 -18.03 -19.54 -12.16
CA ALA A 76 -17.26 -18.32 -12.09
C ALA A 76 -15.80 -18.58 -12.46
N ALA A 77 -15.19 -17.61 -13.15
CA ALA A 77 -13.85 -17.75 -13.68
C ALA A 77 -13.05 -16.45 -13.56
N ALA A 78 -11.75 -16.62 -13.34
CA ALA A 78 -10.79 -15.53 -13.16
C ALA A 78 -9.40 -15.96 -13.61
N LEU A 79 -8.57 -14.96 -13.94
CA LEU A 79 -7.13 -15.12 -14.20
C LEU A 79 -6.31 -14.45 -13.10
N VAL A 80 -5.20 -15.08 -12.75
CA VAL A 80 -4.19 -14.54 -11.84
C VAL A 80 -2.83 -14.59 -12.54
N TRP A 81 -2.15 -13.45 -12.61
CA TRP A 81 -0.78 -13.40 -13.12
C TRP A 81 0.23 -13.68 -12.00
N GLY A 82 1.21 -14.55 -12.27
CA GLY A 82 2.36 -14.78 -11.41
C GLY A 82 3.65 -14.37 -12.10
N ASP A 83 4.50 -13.59 -11.43
CA ASP A 83 5.84 -13.27 -11.94
C ASP A 83 6.85 -14.38 -11.63
N GLU A 84 6.61 -15.13 -10.56
CA GLU A 84 7.44 -16.22 -10.07
C GLU A 84 6.60 -17.28 -9.36
N ASN A 85 7.22 -18.41 -9.01
CA ASN A 85 6.58 -19.46 -8.22
C ASN A 85 6.29 -18.96 -6.81
N ARG A 86 5.03 -19.02 -6.38
CA ARG A 86 4.63 -18.59 -5.03
C ARG A 86 3.45 -19.39 -4.50
N ASN A 87 3.44 -19.61 -3.19
CA ASN A 87 2.31 -20.18 -2.49
C ASN A 87 1.46 -19.06 -1.88
N LEU A 88 0.14 -19.18 -2.00
CA LEU A 88 -0.84 -18.28 -1.40
C LEU A 88 -1.94 -19.08 -0.71
N ASP A 89 -2.26 -18.73 0.53
CA ASP A 89 -3.44 -19.25 1.21
C ASP A 89 -4.69 -18.48 0.77
N VAL A 90 -5.72 -19.21 0.32
CA VAL A 90 -7.04 -18.68 -0.02
C VAL A 90 -8.10 -19.25 0.91
N LEU A 91 -9.15 -18.47 1.14
CA LEU A 91 -10.31 -18.82 1.94
C LEU A 91 -11.50 -19.07 1.03
N VAL A 92 -12.21 -20.18 1.29
CA VAL A 92 -13.48 -20.52 0.64
C VAL A 92 -14.55 -20.70 1.70
N SER A 93 -15.63 -19.93 1.62
CA SER A 93 -16.82 -20.11 2.50
C SER A 93 -18.03 -20.41 1.64
N CYS A 94 -18.64 -21.58 1.80
CA CYS A 94 -19.65 -22.07 0.87
C CYS A 94 -21.06 -21.58 1.26
N TYR A 95 -21.85 -21.14 0.29
CA TYR A 95 -23.30 -20.97 0.46
C TYR A 95 -24.08 -22.21 0.01
N GLY A 96 -23.46 -23.06 -0.79
CA GLY A 96 -23.99 -24.33 -1.28
C GLY A 96 -22.83 -25.16 -1.88
N PRO A 97 -23.13 -26.23 -2.63
CA PRO A 97 -22.08 -27.08 -3.18
C PRO A 97 -21.15 -26.32 -4.14
N VAL A 98 -19.84 -26.47 -3.91
CA VAL A 98 -18.77 -25.79 -4.66
C VAL A 98 -17.70 -26.80 -5.06
N ARG A 99 -17.22 -26.70 -6.30
CA ARG A 99 -15.96 -27.31 -6.74
C ARG A 99 -15.03 -26.20 -7.22
N PHE A 100 -13.81 -26.19 -6.69
CA PHE A 100 -12.79 -25.23 -7.03
C PHE A 100 -11.64 -25.91 -7.74
N TYR A 101 -11.37 -25.42 -8.95
CA TYR A 101 -10.27 -25.82 -9.80
C TYR A 101 -9.27 -24.68 -9.93
N PHE A 102 -7.99 -25.00 -9.79
CA PHE A 102 -6.88 -24.09 -10.02
C PHE A 102 -5.95 -24.70 -11.06
N ASN A 103 -5.63 -23.97 -12.13
CA ASN A 103 -4.86 -24.50 -13.26
C ASN A 103 -5.40 -25.82 -13.83
N ASN A 104 -6.74 -25.92 -13.89
CA ASN A 104 -7.51 -27.10 -14.34
C ASN A 104 -7.41 -28.34 -13.44
N GLU A 105 -6.76 -28.24 -12.28
CA GLU A 105 -6.74 -29.29 -11.25
C GLU A 105 -7.83 -29.03 -10.21
N LEU A 106 -8.61 -30.07 -9.87
CA LEU A 106 -9.60 -29.98 -8.79
C LEU A 106 -8.86 -29.99 -7.44
N ILE A 107 -8.82 -28.86 -6.77
CA ILE A 107 -8.12 -28.73 -5.48
C ILE A 107 -9.08 -28.71 -4.28
N TYR A 108 -10.36 -28.43 -4.50
CA TYR A 108 -11.35 -28.47 -3.44
C TYR A 108 -12.74 -28.83 -3.93
N ARG A 109 -13.44 -29.63 -3.13
CA ARG A 109 -14.86 -29.95 -3.27
C ARG A 109 -15.49 -29.80 -1.88
N SER A 110 -16.58 -29.04 -1.81
CA SER A 110 -17.32 -28.85 -0.56
C SER A 110 -17.82 -30.17 0.01
N THR A 111 -17.76 -30.26 1.34
CA THR A 111 -18.41 -31.32 2.11
C THR A 111 -19.78 -30.85 2.59
N VAL A 112 -20.60 -31.78 3.06
CA VAL A 112 -21.91 -31.45 3.66
C VAL A 112 -21.77 -30.46 4.81
N ILE A 113 -20.70 -30.52 5.59
CA ILE A 113 -20.47 -29.61 6.73
C ILE A 113 -20.20 -28.19 6.23
N ASP A 114 -19.36 -28.05 5.19
CA ASP A 114 -19.05 -26.76 4.59
C ASP A 114 -20.30 -26.09 4.00
N GLU A 115 -21.25 -26.91 3.50
CA GLU A 115 -22.47 -26.45 2.84
C GLU A 115 -23.58 -26.01 3.80
N ILE A 116 -23.69 -26.64 4.98
CA ILE A 116 -24.80 -26.40 5.92
C ILE A 116 -24.42 -25.59 7.16
N THR A 117 -23.12 -25.44 7.44
CA THR A 117 -22.65 -24.71 8.62
C THR A 117 -22.47 -23.24 8.23
N PRO A 118 -23.28 -22.32 8.78
CA PRO A 118 -23.07 -20.90 8.55
C PRO A 118 -21.66 -20.52 9.01
N ASP A 119 -20.97 -19.71 8.20
CA ASP A 119 -19.62 -19.21 8.46
C ASP A 119 -18.48 -20.26 8.44
N ALA A 120 -18.73 -21.49 7.99
CA ALA A 120 -17.65 -22.43 7.73
C ALA A 120 -16.71 -21.89 6.63
N THR A 121 -15.44 -21.76 6.96
CA THR A 121 -14.39 -21.33 6.04
C THR A 121 -13.31 -22.39 5.95
N VAL A 122 -12.95 -22.76 4.74
CA VAL A 122 -11.83 -23.66 4.44
C VAL A 122 -10.65 -22.81 3.95
N LYS A 123 -9.47 -23.06 4.52
CA LYS A 123 -8.19 -22.48 4.07
C LYS A 123 -7.47 -23.47 3.18
N LEU A 124 -7.09 -23.03 1.98
CA LEU A 124 -6.44 -23.85 0.95
C LEU A 124 -5.17 -23.14 0.45
N GLY A 125 -4.07 -23.86 0.31
CA GLY A 125 -2.88 -23.34 -0.36
C GLY A 125 -2.99 -23.51 -1.87
N ILE A 126 -2.66 -22.47 -2.64
CA ILE A 126 -2.51 -22.53 -4.10
C ILE A 126 -1.09 -22.15 -4.51
N ASP A 127 -0.54 -22.86 -5.48
CA ASP A 127 0.81 -22.62 -6.01
C ASP A 127 0.74 -21.88 -7.36
N ILE A 128 0.82 -20.56 -7.29
CA ILE A 128 0.84 -19.68 -8.46
C ILE A 128 2.17 -19.87 -9.19
N GLN A 129 2.08 -20.19 -10.47
CA GLN A 129 3.22 -20.37 -11.38
C GLN A 129 3.48 -19.09 -12.19
N PRO A 130 4.69 -18.90 -12.75
CA PRO A 130 4.97 -17.84 -13.71
C PRO A 130 3.98 -17.84 -14.88
N GLY A 131 3.44 -16.67 -15.20
CA GLY A 131 2.45 -16.46 -16.25
C GLY A 131 1.00 -16.50 -15.77
N TRP A 132 0.09 -16.86 -16.67
CA TRP A 132 -1.34 -16.91 -16.39
C TRP A 132 -1.72 -18.20 -15.64
N ASN A 133 -2.37 -18.02 -14.50
CA ASN A 133 -3.00 -19.07 -13.72
C ASN A 133 -4.52 -18.93 -13.80
N THR A 134 -5.23 -20.05 -13.88
CA THR A 134 -6.68 -20.08 -14.03
C THR A 134 -7.37 -20.43 -12.73
N VAL A 135 -8.43 -19.69 -12.42
CA VAL A 135 -9.34 -19.97 -11.30
C VAL A 135 -10.71 -20.30 -11.89
N TRP A 136 -11.25 -21.46 -11.53
CA TRP A 136 -12.56 -21.91 -12.00
C TRP A 136 -13.38 -22.49 -10.83
N LEU A 137 -14.58 -21.94 -10.65
CA LEU A 137 -15.54 -22.33 -9.62
C LEU A 137 -16.80 -22.87 -10.29
N GLU A 138 -17.17 -24.09 -9.95
CA GLU A 138 -18.48 -24.68 -10.27
C GLU A 138 -19.34 -24.63 -9.00
N MET A 139 -20.50 -23.98 -9.09
CA MET A 139 -21.41 -23.78 -7.96
C MET A 139 -22.79 -24.31 -8.31
N LYS A 140 -23.40 -25.10 -7.42
CA LYS A 140 -24.71 -25.69 -7.65
C LYS A 140 -25.77 -25.08 -6.75
N ASN A 141 -26.94 -24.77 -7.30
CA ASN A 141 -28.07 -24.25 -6.54
C ASN A 141 -28.80 -25.37 -5.80
N THR A 142 -28.85 -25.29 -4.47
CA THR A 142 -29.58 -26.22 -3.61
C THR A 142 -30.49 -25.46 -2.64
N PRO A 143 -31.33 -26.16 -1.85
CA PRO A 143 -32.07 -25.51 -0.77
C PRO A 143 -31.17 -24.88 0.31
N ALA A 144 -29.94 -25.37 0.51
CA ALA A 144 -28.99 -24.80 1.47
C ALA A 144 -28.45 -23.43 1.00
N GLY A 145 -28.24 -23.29 -0.31
CA GLY A 145 -27.93 -22.02 -0.95
C GLY A 145 -27.21 -22.20 -2.29
N PHE A 146 -26.62 -21.12 -2.79
CA PHE A 146 -26.04 -21.06 -4.13
C PHE A 146 -24.90 -20.05 -4.18
N GLY A 147 -23.67 -20.54 -4.36
CA GLY A 147 -22.47 -19.71 -4.46
C GLY A 147 -21.44 -19.92 -3.36
N CYS A 148 -20.48 -19.00 -3.24
CA CYS A 148 -19.48 -18.98 -2.18
C CYS A 148 -18.86 -17.59 -1.97
N GLN A 149 -18.06 -17.43 -0.93
CA GLN A 149 -17.05 -16.39 -0.81
C GLN A 149 -15.68 -16.96 -1.12
N PHE A 150 -14.85 -16.19 -1.83
CA PHE A 150 -13.51 -16.61 -2.26
C PHE A 150 -12.51 -15.45 -2.18
N GLY A 151 -11.33 -15.65 -1.62
CA GLY A 151 -10.28 -14.64 -1.64
C GLY A 151 -9.04 -15.07 -0.88
N SER A 152 -8.05 -14.20 -0.77
CA SER A 152 -6.86 -14.49 0.01
C SER A 152 -7.11 -14.43 1.52
N ASP A 153 -6.38 -15.26 2.26
CA ASP A 153 -6.21 -15.11 3.69
C ASP A 153 -5.46 -13.80 3.99
N GLU A 154 -5.91 -13.02 4.97
CA GLU A 154 -5.34 -11.70 5.27
C GLU A 154 -5.26 -10.75 4.04
N GLY A 155 -6.36 -10.57 3.29
CA GLY A 155 -6.39 -9.80 2.03
C GLY A 155 -5.87 -8.35 2.08
N LYS A 156 -5.69 -7.78 3.28
CA LYS A 156 -5.02 -6.47 3.49
C LYS A 156 -3.49 -6.52 3.27
N VAL A 157 -2.90 -7.69 3.42
CA VAL A 157 -1.47 -7.97 3.25
C VAL A 157 -1.28 -8.81 1.98
N ARG A 158 -1.95 -9.96 1.91
CA ARG A 158 -1.81 -10.90 0.79
C ARG A 158 -2.81 -10.57 -0.30
N ILE A 159 -2.57 -9.51 -1.06
CA ILE A 159 -3.54 -9.00 -2.04
C ILE A 159 -3.72 -10.01 -3.19
N LEU A 160 -4.95 -10.50 -3.39
CA LEU A 160 -5.33 -11.30 -4.56
C LEU A 160 -6.23 -10.48 -5.48
N ASN A 161 -5.62 -9.81 -6.46
CA ASN A 161 -6.35 -9.17 -7.55
C ASN A 161 -6.53 -10.17 -8.70
N VAL A 162 -7.76 -10.32 -9.18
CA VAL A 162 -8.07 -11.16 -10.33
C VAL A 162 -8.43 -10.34 -11.57
N LEU A 163 -8.20 -10.92 -12.74
CA LEU A 163 -8.57 -10.36 -14.03
C LEU A 163 -9.63 -11.22 -14.72
N ALA A 164 -10.48 -10.56 -15.50
CA ALA A 164 -11.50 -11.26 -16.27
C ALA A 164 -10.83 -12.12 -17.35
N PRO A 165 -11.22 -13.40 -17.51
CA PRO A 165 -10.75 -14.24 -18.58
C PRO A 165 -11.33 -13.83 -19.94
N PHE A 166 -10.86 -14.50 -20.99
CA PHE A 166 -11.21 -14.32 -22.39
C PHE A 166 -10.59 -13.09 -23.08
N GLN A 167 -10.32 -13.24 -24.38
CA GLN A 167 -9.66 -12.21 -25.20
C GLN A 167 -10.43 -10.89 -25.24
N GLU A 168 -11.77 -10.95 -25.30
CA GLU A 168 -12.67 -9.79 -25.36
C GLU A 168 -12.68 -8.95 -24.07
N ARG A 169 -12.12 -9.51 -22.99
CA ARG A 169 -12.06 -8.87 -21.67
C ARG A 169 -10.62 -8.69 -21.20
N SER A 170 -9.65 -8.91 -22.07
CA SER A 170 -8.23 -8.86 -21.74
C SER A 170 -7.84 -7.54 -21.05
N GLY A 171 -7.29 -7.67 -19.84
CA GLY A 171 -6.87 -6.53 -19.02
C GLY A 171 -7.95 -5.92 -18.12
N GLN A 172 -9.21 -6.35 -18.21
CA GLN A 172 -10.27 -5.93 -17.28
C GLN A 172 -10.09 -6.59 -15.91
N ALA A 173 -10.39 -5.85 -14.85
CA ALA A 173 -10.34 -6.38 -13.48
C ALA A 173 -11.65 -7.10 -13.13
N GLY A 174 -11.56 -8.12 -12.27
CA GLY A 174 -12.72 -8.83 -11.72
C GLY A 174 -12.95 -10.22 -12.28
N TRP A 175 -14.11 -10.77 -11.97
CA TRP A 175 -14.55 -12.13 -12.35
C TRP A 175 -15.53 -12.09 -13.51
N VAL A 176 -15.60 -13.20 -14.25
CA VAL A 176 -16.79 -13.53 -15.05
C VAL A 176 -17.58 -14.63 -14.36
N PHE A 177 -18.88 -14.67 -14.58
CA PHE A 177 -19.76 -15.72 -14.08
C PHE A 177 -20.89 -16.02 -15.08
N SER A 178 -21.40 -17.23 -15.10
CA SER A 178 -22.44 -17.64 -16.04
C SER A 178 -23.84 -17.47 -15.44
N GLU A 179 -24.85 -17.33 -16.30
CA GLU A 179 -26.23 -17.61 -15.90
C GLU A 179 -26.39 -19.09 -15.45
N PRO A 180 -27.42 -19.44 -14.65
CA PRO A 180 -27.67 -20.81 -14.22
C PRO A 180 -28.08 -21.72 -15.38
N VAL A 181 -27.39 -22.84 -15.55
CA VAL A 181 -27.64 -23.85 -16.59
C VAL A 181 -28.06 -25.19 -15.99
N SER A 182 -28.86 -25.96 -16.74
CA SER A 182 -29.46 -27.23 -16.29
C SER A 182 -28.49 -28.42 -16.31
N SER A 183 -27.36 -28.31 -17.00
CA SER A 183 -26.37 -29.38 -17.13
C SER A 183 -24.96 -28.82 -17.07
N ALA A 184 -24.03 -29.60 -16.52
CA ALA A 184 -22.64 -29.19 -16.44
C ALA A 184 -22.03 -29.03 -17.85
N GLY A 185 -21.48 -27.85 -18.13
CA GLY A 185 -20.72 -27.59 -19.35
C GLY A 185 -19.25 -27.99 -19.19
N ALA A 186 -18.55 -28.25 -20.29
CA ALA A 186 -17.10 -28.38 -20.26
C ALA A 186 -16.47 -27.02 -19.87
N GLN A 187 -15.42 -27.06 -19.06
CA GLN A 187 -14.65 -25.87 -18.76
C GLN A 187 -14.04 -25.32 -20.07
N PRO A 188 -14.35 -24.06 -20.46
CA PRO A 188 -13.78 -23.47 -21.67
C PRO A 188 -12.31 -23.11 -21.44
N ASN A 189 -11.58 -22.90 -22.54
CA ASN A 189 -10.25 -22.29 -22.47
C ASN A 189 -10.37 -20.82 -22.06
N LEU A 190 -10.00 -20.49 -20.83
CA LEU A 190 -10.11 -19.14 -20.26
C LEU A 190 -9.18 -18.11 -20.90
N LEU A 191 -8.24 -18.53 -21.75
CA LEU A 191 -7.35 -17.64 -22.52
C LEU A 191 -7.79 -17.47 -23.98
N ALA A 192 -8.84 -18.18 -24.40
CA ALA A 192 -9.39 -18.11 -25.76
C ALA A 192 -10.52 -17.08 -25.86
N SER A 193 -11.23 -17.06 -26.99
CA SER A 193 -12.41 -16.22 -27.17
C SER A 193 -13.57 -16.73 -26.30
N GLN A 194 -14.33 -15.82 -25.69
CA GLN A 194 -15.53 -16.19 -24.93
C GLN A 194 -16.59 -16.88 -25.83
N GLY A 195 -16.57 -16.62 -27.14
CA GLY A 195 -17.50 -17.20 -28.11
C GLY A 195 -17.31 -18.70 -28.37
N GLU A 196 -16.21 -19.29 -27.90
CA GLU A 196 -16.00 -20.74 -27.92
C GLU A 196 -16.81 -21.46 -26.82
N SER A 197 -17.39 -20.69 -25.88
CA SER A 197 -18.24 -21.20 -24.81
C SER A 197 -19.72 -21.06 -25.15
N ASN A 198 -20.52 -22.09 -24.86
CA ASN A 198 -21.98 -22.03 -24.97
C ASN A 198 -22.65 -21.36 -23.76
N LEU A 199 -21.88 -20.81 -22.82
CA LEU A 199 -22.38 -20.14 -21.62
C LEU A 199 -22.55 -18.64 -21.89
N LYS A 200 -23.63 -18.06 -21.35
CA LYS A 200 -23.79 -16.60 -21.32
C LYS A 200 -23.00 -16.03 -20.14
N TRP A 201 -21.92 -15.31 -20.45
CA TRP A 201 -21.01 -14.72 -19.47
C TRP A 201 -21.40 -13.31 -19.07
N LEU A 202 -21.43 -13.08 -17.75
CA LEU A 202 -21.68 -11.82 -17.09
C LEU A 202 -20.41 -11.38 -16.33
N PRO A 203 -20.24 -10.07 -16.04
CA PRO A 203 -21.12 -8.97 -16.45
C PRO A 203 -21.06 -8.71 -17.95
N GLU A 204 -22.11 -8.12 -18.53
CA GLU A 204 -22.11 -7.70 -19.92
C GLU A 204 -21.14 -6.51 -20.10
N THR A 205 -20.33 -6.54 -21.16
CA THR A 205 -19.29 -5.51 -21.40
C THR A 205 -19.61 -4.61 -22.58
N GLN A 206 -20.67 -4.92 -23.31
CA GLN A 206 -21.08 -4.18 -24.49
C GLN A 206 -22.54 -3.78 -24.33
N TRP A 207 -22.86 -2.57 -24.79
CA TRP A 207 -24.24 -2.11 -24.88
C TRP A 207 -25.08 -3.01 -25.78
N SER A 208 -26.37 -3.12 -25.43
CA SER A 208 -27.38 -3.76 -26.26
C SER A 208 -27.45 -3.09 -27.64
N ALA A 209 -27.95 -3.80 -28.66
CA ALA A 209 -28.07 -3.25 -30.00
C ALA A 209 -28.95 -1.99 -30.04
N SER A 210 -29.99 -1.90 -29.19
CA SER A 210 -30.83 -0.71 -29.04
C SER A 210 -30.08 0.46 -28.41
N ASP A 211 -29.25 0.22 -27.40
CA ASP A 211 -28.57 1.29 -26.68
C ASP A 211 -27.38 1.85 -27.45
N ARG A 212 -26.71 1.06 -28.31
CA ARG A 212 -25.59 1.53 -29.15
C ARG A 212 -25.94 2.73 -30.03
N ASN A 213 -27.23 2.92 -30.36
CA ASN A 213 -27.69 4.04 -31.19
C ASN A 213 -27.93 5.34 -30.38
N LYS A 214 -27.94 5.27 -29.05
CA LYS A 214 -28.08 6.45 -28.18
C LYS A 214 -26.74 7.16 -28.01
N PRO A 215 -26.68 8.46 -27.71
CA PRO A 215 -25.42 9.12 -27.37
C PRO A 215 -24.81 8.59 -26.06
N ALA A 216 -23.50 8.77 -25.87
CA ALA A 216 -22.75 8.16 -24.77
C ALA A 216 -23.27 8.55 -23.37
N LEU A 217 -23.58 9.83 -23.13
CA LEU A 217 -24.05 10.28 -21.81
C LEU A 217 -25.42 9.69 -21.46
N GLU A 218 -26.33 9.61 -22.44
CA GLU A 218 -27.60 8.92 -22.27
C GLU A 218 -27.42 7.42 -22.00
N ARG A 219 -26.48 6.75 -22.67
CA ARG A 219 -26.18 5.34 -22.36
C ARG A 219 -25.70 5.16 -20.92
N ILE A 220 -24.78 6.01 -20.48
CA ILE A 220 -24.10 5.88 -19.18
C ILE A 220 -25.01 6.29 -18.01
N TYR A 221 -25.82 7.35 -18.18
CA TYR A 221 -26.56 8.00 -17.11
C TYR A 221 -28.10 8.00 -17.31
N GLY A 222 -28.60 7.73 -18.51
CA GLY A 222 -30.00 7.95 -18.88
C GLY A 222 -30.33 9.43 -19.09
N LEU A 223 -31.55 9.74 -19.53
CA LEU A 223 -32.03 11.13 -19.69
C LEU A 223 -32.39 11.73 -18.32
N LEU A 224 -31.57 12.65 -17.83
CA LEU A 224 -31.73 13.28 -16.51
C LEU A 224 -31.76 14.82 -16.64
N PRO A 225 -32.94 15.42 -16.94
CA PRO A 225 -33.09 16.87 -17.08
C PRO A 225 -32.47 17.70 -15.96
N GLY A 226 -31.75 18.76 -16.33
CA GLY A 226 -31.08 19.70 -15.43
C GLY A 226 -29.76 19.19 -14.85
N ARG A 227 -29.31 17.99 -15.25
CA ARG A 227 -28.02 17.42 -14.83
C ARG A 227 -26.92 17.72 -15.84
N HIS A 228 -25.68 17.73 -15.33
CA HIS A 228 -24.48 17.95 -16.12
C HIS A 228 -23.56 16.74 -16.06
N ALA A 229 -22.81 16.51 -17.13
CA ALA A 229 -21.74 15.51 -17.13
C ALA A 229 -20.52 16.06 -17.86
N TYR A 230 -19.36 15.54 -17.48
CA TYR A 230 -18.08 15.91 -18.04
C TYR A 230 -17.45 14.72 -18.73
N ALA A 231 -16.79 14.99 -19.86
CA ALA A 231 -16.06 14.03 -20.64
C ALA A 231 -14.63 14.53 -20.87
N TRP A 232 -13.63 13.73 -20.50
CA TRP A 232 -12.21 14.08 -20.58
C TRP A 232 -11.47 13.13 -21.53
N THR A 233 -10.76 13.68 -22.50
CA THR A 233 -9.88 12.96 -23.43
C THR A 233 -8.56 13.70 -23.59
N HIS A 234 -7.56 13.01 -24.13
CA HIS A 234 -6.39 13.68 -24.68
C HIS A 234 -6.43 13.74 -26.20
N LEU A 235 -6.00 14.89 -26.69
CA LEU A 235 -5.75 15.18 -28.09
C LEU A 235 -4.24 15.20 -28.31
N ASN A 236 -3.73 14.34 -29.19
CA ASN A 236 -2.30 14.25 -29.48
C ASN A 236 -1.96 14.97 -30.79
N ASN A 237 -1.67 16.27 -30.72
CA ASN A 237 -1.32 17.06 -31.90
C ASN A 237 0.11 16.73 -32.35
N ARG A 238 0.25 16.16 -33.55
CA ARG A 238 1.56 15.86 -34.16
C ARG A 238 1.96 16.84 -35.24
N ASP A 239 1.14 17.87 -35.50
CA ASP A 239 1.44 18.88 -36.49
C ASP A 239 2.51 19.85 -35.95
N THR A 240 3.60 20.00 -36.70
CA THR A 240 4.69 20.94 -36.39
C THR A 240 4.56 22.27 -37.15
N SER A 241 3.56 22.41 -38.01
CA SER A 241 3.37 23.59 -38.86
C SER A 241 2.67 24.74 -38.14
N GLY A 242 2.09 24.49 -36.96
CA GLY A 242 1.36 25.50 -36.19
C GLY A 242 -0.03 25.79 -36.73
N ARG A 243 -0.58 24.91 -37.59
CA ARG A 243 -1.97 25.03 -38.06
C ARG A 243 -2.93 24.82 -36.88
N PRO A 244 -4.06 25.55 -36.83
CA PRO A 244 -5.06 25.31 -35.81
C PRO A 244 -5.65 23.91 -35.94
N VAL A 245 -5.97 23.32 -34.80
CA VAL A 245 -6.73 22.08 -34.72
C VAL A 245 -8.20 22.40 -34.90
N ARG A 246 -8.87 21.69 -35.80
CA ARG A 246 -10.31 21.76 -36.00
C ARG A 246 -11.00 20.71 -35.14
N LEU A 247 -11.87 21.15 -34.24
CA LEU A 247 -12.80 20.31 -33.49
C LEU A 247 -14.16 20.36 -34.18
N SER A 248 -14.72 19.22 -34.56
CA SER A 248 -16.04 19.14 -35.20
C SER A 248 -16.85 17.95 -34.72
N GLY A 249 -18.17 18.05 -34.76
CA GLY A 249 -19.07 16.98 -34.32
C GLY A 249 -20.52 17.43 -34.19
N GLN A 250 -21.35 16.64 -33.51
CA GLN A 250 -22.71 17.01 -33.14
C GLN A 250 -22.90 17.04 -31.64
N SER A 251 -23.82 17.89 -31.19
CA SER A 251 -24.29 17.91 -29.80
C SER A 251 -25.80 17.75 -29.73
N SER A 252 -26.29 17.02 -28.74
CA SER A 252 -27.71 16.88 -28.43
C SER A 252 -28.26 18.06 -27.61
N GLY A 253 -27.41 19.01 -27.19
CA GLY A 253 -27.80 20.14 -26.35
C GLY A 253 -26.65 21.13 -26.13
N PRO A 254 -26.67 21.92 -25.05
CA PRO A 254 -25.58 22.82 -24.70
C PRO A 254 -24.33 22.05 -24.30
N ILE A 255 -23.18 22.44 -24.88
CA ILE A 255 -21.87 21.97 -24.46
C ILE A 255 -20.88 23.12 -24.30
N GLN A 256 -19.94 22.93 -23.38
CA GLN A 256 -18.80 23.82 -23.17
C GLN A 256 -17.52 23.00 -23.33
N ILE A 257 -16.56 23.53 -24.08
CA ILE A 257 -15.31 22.84 -24.43
C ILE A 257 -14.12 23.63 -23.87
N TRP A 258 -13.20 22.91 -23.22
CA TRP A 258 -11.91 23.44 -22.75
C TRP A 258 -10.75 22.65 -23.34
N LEU A 259 -9.67 23.37 -23.64
CA LEU A 259 -8.38 22.80 -23.99
C LEU A 259 -7.37 23.24 -22.92
N GLY A 260 -6.94 22.30 -22.07
CA GLY A 260 -6.30 22.60 -20.80
C GLY A 260 -7.25 23.41 -19.90
N ASP A 261 -6.77 24.55 -19.40
CA ASP A 261 -7.53 25.49 -18.57
C ASP A 261 -8.32 26.54 -19.37
N LYS A 262 -8.17 26.56 -20.71
CA LYS A 262 -8.79 27.59 -21.56
C LYS A 262 -10.12 27.12 -22.14
N SER A 263 -11.17 27.89 -21.88
CA SER A 263 -12.45 27.76 -22.58
C SER A 263 -12.29 28.12 -24.05
N VAL A 264 -12.51 27.16 -24.95
CA VAL A 264 -12.31 27.33 -26.40
C VAL A 264 -13.61 27.41 -27.19
N ALA A 265 -14.72 26.86 -26.68
CA ALA A 265 -16.01 26.92 -27.37
C ALA A 265 -17.21 26.77 -26.43
N THR A 266 -18.30 27.48 -26.76
CA THR A 266 -19.63 27.30 -26.14
C THR A 266 -20.66 27.06 -27.23
N ILE A 267 -21.26 25.87 -27.25
CA ILE A 267 -22.35 25.53 -28.18
C ILE A 267 -23.65 25.58 -27.37
N LYS A 268 -24.59 26.43 -27.79
CA LYS A 268 -25.81 26.72 -27.00
C LYS A 268 -26.99 25.82 -27.32
N ASN A 269 -27.03 25.26 -28.53
CA ASN A 269 -28.17 24.52 -29.06
C ASN A 269 -27.70 23.21 -29.68
N ALA A 270 -28.59 22.21 -29.71
CA ALA A 270 -28.35 20.97 -30.42
C ALA A 270 -28.04 21.21 -31.91
N GLY A 271 -27.15 20.41 -32.48
CA GLY A 271 -26.75 20.48 -33.90
C GLY A 271 -25.27 20.23 -34.15
N SER A 272 -24.86 20.39 -35.40
CA SER A 272 -23.46 20.30 -35.82
C SER A 272 -22.67 21.54 -35.40
N PHE A 273 -21.42 21.35 -35.00
CA PHE A 273 -20.48 22.43 -34.70
C PHE A 273 -19.11 22.17 -35.33
N GLU A 274 -18.38 23.26 -35.58
CA GLU A 274 -16.99 23.26 -35.99
C GLU A 274 -16.30 24.46 -35.35
N VAL A 275 -15.15 24.24 -34.69
CA VAL A 275 -14.36 25.28 -34.03
C VAL A 275 -12.88 25.02 -34.26
N GLU A 276 -12.12 26.07 -34.56
CA GLU A 276 -10.66 26.01 -34.66
C GLU A 276 -10.02 26.45 -33.35
N VAL A 277 -9.06 25.67 -32.86
CA VAL A 277 -8.37 25.87 -31.57
C VAL A 277 -6.86 25.75 -31.73
N GLU A 278 -6.12 26.52 -30.93
CA GLU A 278 -4.67 26.39 -30.86
C GLU A 278 -4.29 25.31 -29.85
N ALA A 279 -3.81 24.16 -30.33
CA ALA A 279 -3.30 23.08 -29.49
C ALA A 279 -1.79 22.97 -29.58
N ALA A 280 -1.12 22.83 -28.44
CA ALA A 280 0.32 22.63 -28.39
C ALA A 280 0.72 21.31 -29.07
N PHE A 281 1.94 21.23 -29.58
CA PHE A 281 2.49 19.95 -30.05
C PHE A 281 2.54 18.94 -28.90
N GLY A 282 2.10 17.71 -29.14
CA GLY A 282 2.02 16.63 -28.16
C GLY A 282 0.64 16.49 -27.52
N ARG A 283 0.63 16.09 -26.25
CA ARG A 283 -0.58 15.71 -25.50
C ARG A 283 -1.25 16.97 -24.94
N ASN A 284 -2.53 17.16 -25.26
CA ASN A 284 -3.35 18.25 -24.74
C ASN A 284 -4.62 17.67 -24.08
N ASP A 285 -4.95 18.18 -22.90
CA ASP A 285 -6.22 17.88 -22.23
C ASP A 285 -7.39 18.54 -22.95
N LEU A 286 -8.41 17.75 -23.31
CA LEU A 286 -9.67 18.25 -23.87
C LEU A 286 -10.80 17.79 -22.97
N LEU A 287 -11.53 18.76 -22.41
CA LEU A 287 -12.66 18.54 -21.51
C LEU A 287 -13.93 19.09 -22.15
N VAL A 288 -15.02 18.32 -22.07
CA VAL A 288 -16.34 18.73 -22.56
C VAL A 288 -17.35 18.58 -21.43
N ARG A 289 -18.04 19.66 -21.10
CA ARG A 289 -19.23 19.65 -20.23
C ARG A 289 -20.46 19.60 -21.10
N SER A 290 -21.43 18.76 -20.75
CA SER A 290 -22.72 18.65 -21.44
C SER A 290 -23.88 18.72 -20.45
N GLU A 291 -24.92 19.46 -20.82
CA GLU A 291 -26.15 19.59 -20.07
C GLU A 291 -27.28 18.72 -20.67
N CYS A 292 -27.97 17.96 -19.81
CA CYS A 292 -29.23 17.32 -20.19
C CYS A 292 -30.38 18.32 -20.04
N GLN A 293 -30.85 18.92 -21.14
CA GLN A 293 -31.89 19.96 -21.05
C GLN A 293 -33.25 19.39 -20.62
N ALA A 294 -34.09 20.27 -20.06
CA ALA A 294 -35.49 19.96 -19.81
C ALA A 294 -36.23 19.66 -21.12
N GLY A 295 -36.88 18.49 -21.18
CA GLY A 295 -37.56 18.02 -22.39
C GLY A 295 -36.62 17.54 -23.50
N ALA A 296 -35.35 17.25 -23.20
CA ALA A 296 -34.42 16.67 -24.16
C ALA A 296 -34.80 15.23 -24.53
N ASP A 297 -34.80 14.92 -25.82
CA ASP A 297 -35.01 13.56 -26.35
C ASP A 297 -33.70 12.74 -26.38
N LEU A 298 -32.55 13.42 -26.33
CA LEU A 298 -31.20 12.85 -26.42
C LEU A 298 -30.25 13.60 -25.49
N TRP A 299 -29.25 12.92 -24.93
CA TRP A 299 -28.19 13.58 -24.14
C TRP A 299 -26.81 13.05 -24.48
N GLY A 300 -25.97 13.92 -25.03
CA GLY A 300 -24.58 13.61 -25.37
C GLY A 300 -24.02 14.50 -26.48
N PHE A 301 -22.87 14.10 -26.97
CA PHE A 301 -22.18 14.72 -28.10
C PHE A 301 -21.27 13.70 -28.77
N ASP A 302 -20.87 13.98 -30.01
CA ASP A 302 -19.71 13.40 -30.66
C ASP A 302 -18.72 14.52 -31.00
N LEU A 303 -17.42 14.21 -30.95
CA LEU A 303 -16.36 15.16 -31.26
C LEU A 303 -15.20 14.43 -31.94
N LYS A 304 -14.72 15.03 -33.02
CA LYS A 304 -13.54 14.63 -33.77
C LYS A 304 -12.57 15.82 -33.83
N ALA A 305 -11.30 15.50 -34.00
CA ALA A 305 -10.25 16.50 -34.15
C ALA A 305 -9.46 16.25 -35.46
N SER A 306 -9.07 17.31 -36.14
CA SER A 306 -8.19 17.24 -37.33
C SER A 306 -7.25 18.44 -37.43
N VAL A 307 -6.12 18.28 -38.13
CA VAL A 307 -5.28 19.40 -38.58
C VAL A 307 -5.18 19.35 -40.10
N GLY A 308 -5.66 20.39 -40.77
CA GLY A 308 -5.81 20.37 -42.22
C GLY A 308 -6.73 19.21 -42.65
N THR A 309 -6.19 18.26 -43.41
CA THR A 309 -6.92 17.06 -43.88
C THR A 309 -6.66 15.82 -43.03
N GLU A 310 -5.77 15.88 -42.04
CA GLU A 310 -5.37 14.73 -41.23
C GLU A 310 -6.19 14.66 -39.94
N SER A 311 -6.78 13.51 -39.64
CA SER A 311 -7.47 13.29 -38.36
C SER A 311 -6.46 13.17 -37.22
N ILE A 312 -6.76 13.80 -36.10
CA ILE A 312 -6.06 13.60 -34.83
C ILE A 312 -6.80 12.52 -34.05
N GLN A 313 -6.07 11.53 -33.57
CA GLN A 313 -6.64 10.49 -32.71
C GLN A 313 -6.86 11.04 -31.29
N LEU A 314 -8.08 10.89 -30.80
CA LEU A 314 -8.42 11.07 -29.38
C LEU A 314 -8.07 9.78 -28.62
N GLN A 315 -7.55 9.92 -27.41
CA GLN A 315 -7.11 8.80 -26.57
C GLN A 315 -7.41 9.09 -25.10
N LEU A 316 -7.54 8.02 -24.30
CA LEU A 316 -7.79 8.18 -22.88
C LEU A 316 -6.71 9.07 -22.19
N PRO A 317 -7.10 9.91 -21.23
CA PRO A 317 -6.18 10.72 -20.44
C PRO A 317 -5.17 9.92 -19.61
N GLN A 318 -5.51 8.67 -19.33
CA GLN A 318 -4.62 7.69 -18.71
C GLN A 318 -4.81 6.34 -19.38
N ARG A 319 -3.73 5.55 -19.48
CA ARG A 319 -3.84 4.19 -20.03
C ARG A 319 -4.67 3.33 -19.08
N VAL A 320 -5.79 2.80 -19.58
CA VAL A 320 -6.69 1.89 -18.84
C VAL A 320 -6.66 0.51 -19.50
N GLN A 321 -6.15 -0.50 -18.80
CA GLN A 321 -6.18 -1.88 -19.29
C GLN A 321 -7.63 -2.37 -19.38
N GLY A 322 -7.94 -3.13 -20.42
CA GLY A 322 -9.31 -3.56 -20.71
C GLY A 322 -10.18 -2.52 -21.43
N ALA A 323 -9.67 -1.31 -21.69
CA ALA A 323 -10.39 -0.23 -22.40
C ALA A 323 -9.51 0.52 -23.42
N LEU A 324 -8.56 -0.16 -24.06
CA LEU A 324 -7.60 0.47 -24.97
C LEU A 324 -8.22 1.07 -26.25
N GLU A 325 -9.44 0.67 -26.59
CA GLU A 325 -10.18 1.19 -27.75
C GLU A 325 -11.04 2.43 -27.42
N GLU A 326 -11.19 2.76 -26.14
CA GLU A 326 -11.92 3.96 -25.72
C GLU A 326 -11.04 5.20 -25.78
N CYS A 327 -11.67 6.37 -25.82
CA CYS A 327 -10.96 7.65 -25.84
C CYS A 327 -11.45 8.65 -24.78
N TRP A 328 -12.58 8.41 -24.12
CA TRP A 328 -13.16 9.35 -23.16
C TRP A 328 -13.33 8.74 -21.77
N PHE A 329 -13.02 9.53 -20.75
CA PHE A 329 -13.49 9.32 -19.38
C PHE A 329 -14.73 10.16 -19.14
N TYR A 330 -15.72 9.63 -18.42
CA TYR A 330 -16.97 10.34 -18.12
C TYR A 330 -17.16 10.48 -16.61
N ALA A 331 -17.53 11.68 -16.14
CA ALA A 331 -17.89 11.95 -14.75
C ALA A 331 -19.24 12.66 -14.66
N GLY A 332 -20.02 12.32 -13.63
CA GLY A 332 -21.38 12.82 -13.41
C GLY A 332 -22.35 11.70 -13.00
N PRO A 333 -23.66 11.97 -13.04
CA PRO A 333 -24.29 13.26 -13.38
C PRO A 333 -24.28 14.22 -12.17
N PHE A 334 -23.96 15.51 -12.40
CA PHE A 334 -23.89 16.56 -11.38
C PHE A 334 -25.17 17.40 -11.33
N GLU A 335 -25.60 17.78 -10.12
CA GLU A 335 -26.57 18.86 -9.91
C GLU A 335 -25.97 20.22 -10.29
N SER A 336 -26.84 21.14 -10.70
CA SER A 336 -26.44 22.54 -10.82
C SER A 336 -25.94 23.05 -9.47
N GLY A 337 -24.73 23.61 -9.44
CA GLY A 337 -24.06 24.08 -8.22
C GLY A 337 -23.24 23.03 -7.47
N ALA A 338 -23.25 21.77 -7.89
CA ALA A 338 -22.42 20.69 -7.34
C ALA A 338 -21.25 20.30 -8.27
N GLU A 339 -21.05 21.06 -9.35
CA GLU A 339 -20.03 20.76 -10.34
C GLU A 339 -18.62 21.04 -9.79
N PRO A 340 -17.63 20.16 -10.03
CA PRO A 340 -16.30 20.35 -9.49
C PRO A 340 -15.56 21.53 -10.13
N GLU A 341 -14.55 22.02 -9.44
CA GLU A 341 -13.60 22.98 -10.01
C GLU A 341 -12.88 22.37 -11.22
N LEU A 342 -12.65 23.19 -12.26
CA LEU A 342 -12.04 22.75 -13.51
C LEU A 342 -10.68 22.07 -13.30
N ALA A 343 -9.88 22.59 -12.36
CA ALA A 343 -8.56 22.07 -12.04
C ALA A 343 -8.59 20.65 -11.43
N ASP A 344 -9.72 20.24 -10.85
CA ASP A 344 -9.88 18.89 -10.29
C ASP A 344 -10.38 17.88 -11.33
N LEU A 345 -11.11 18.32 -12.37
CA LEU A 345 -11.70 17.47 -13.42
C LEU A 345 -10.68 16.85 -14.40
N MET A 346 -9.39 17.19 -14.31
CA MET A 346 -8.32 16.59 -15.10
C MET A 346 -7.34 15.82 -14.21
N ARG A 347 -7.89 15.17 -13.17
CA ARG A 347 -7.14 14.40 -12.17
C ARG A 347 -7.78 13.04 -11.89
N LEU A 348 -6.96 12.09 -11.46
CA LEU A 348 -7.39 10.74 -11.06
C LEU A 348 -7.33 10.51 -9.55
N ASP A 349 -6.78 11.44 -8.79
CA ASP A 349 -6.73 11.40 -7.32
C ASP A 349 -7.91 12.16 -6.68
N ARG A 350 -9.02 12.32 -7.42
CA ARG A 350 -10.19 13.09 -7.01
C ARG A 350 -11.46 12.27 -7.14
N VAL A 351 -12.31 12.35 -6.12
CA VAL A 351 -13.68 11.85 -6.12
C VAL A 351 -14.59 13.05 -6.05
N TYR A 352 -15.66 13.06 -6.85
CA TYR A 352 -16.47 14.23 -7.06
C TYR A 352 -17.83 14.10 -6.38
N GLN A 353 -18.24 15.10 -5.61
CA GLN A 353 -19.60 15.18 -5.09
C GLN A 353 -20.57 15.50 -6.24
N THR A 354 -21.74 14.87 -6.28
CA THR A 354 -22.72 15.02 -7.37
C THR A 354 -23.94 15.85 -7.00
N ASN A 355 -24.17 16.10 -5.71
CA ASN A 355 -25.32 16.86 -5.21
C ASN A 355 -24.89 18.10 -4.43
N ALA A 356 -25.76 19.13 -4.38
CA ALA A 356 -25.44 20.40 -3.72
C ALA A 356 -25.55 20.36 -2.18
N GLY A 357 -25.63 19.15 -1.59
CA GLY A 357 -25.74 18.96 -0.14
C GLY A 357 -24.53 19.52 0.61
N GLN A 358 -24.77 20.10 1.80
CA GLN A 358 -23.70 20.65 2.64
C GLN A 358 -22.62 19.60 2.96
N GLN A 359 -21.35 20.02 2.92
CA GLN A 359 -20.25 19.28 3.52
C GLN A 359 -20.54 19.04 5.01
N ASP A 360 -20.64 17.78 5.41
CA ASP A 360 -20.90 17.43 6.81
C ASP A 360 -19.68 17.75 7.68
N THR A 361 -19.96 18.48 8.76
CA THR A 361 -19.04 18.78 9.87
C THR A 361 -19.44 17.98 11.11
N GLY A 362 -19.87 16.74 10.93
CA GLY A 362 -19.97 15.76 12.00
C GLY A 362 -21.22 15.93 12.88
N THR A 363 -21.79 14.79 13.25
CA THR A 363 -22.78 14.61 14.33
C THR A 363 -24.22 15.07 14.07
N SER A 364 -24.85 14.62 12.98
CA SER A 364 -26.28 14.22 13.01
C SER A 364 -26.67 13.52 11.70
N GLY A 365 -27.55 12.51 11.77
CA GLY A 365 -27.93 11.64 10.65
C GLY A 365 -28.56 12.34 9.44
N VAL A 366 -27.72 12.86 8.54
CA VAL A 366 -28.07 13.45 7.24
C VAL A 366 -27.63 12.49 6.11
N MET A 367 -28.37 12.48 5.00
CA MET A 367 -28.04 11.70 3.79
C MET A 367 -26.57 11.93 3.38
N GLN A 368 -25.81 10.84 3.25
CA GLN A 368 -24.41 10.86 2.84
C GLN A 368 -24.29 11.52 1.44
N ALA A 369 -23.37 12.46 1.28
CA ALA A 369 -23.16 13.15 -0.01
C ALA A 369 -22.90 12.13 -1.13
N GLU A 370 -23.71 12.19 -2.19
CA GLU A 370 -23.53 11.33 -3.36
C GLU A 370 -22.23 11.71 -4.06
N ARG A 371 -21.43 10.70 -4.39
CA ARG A 371 -20.10 10.89 -4.95
C ARG A 371 -19.89 9.96 -6.14
N THR A 372 -19.18 10.44 -7.15
CA THR A 372 -18.88 9.72 -8.39
C THR A 372 -17.39 9.78 -8.71
N TYR A 373 -16.99 8.91 -9.63
CA TYR A 373 -15.65 8.83 -10.18
C TYR A 373 -15.73 8.52 -11.68
N TRP A 374 -14.58 8.45 -12.34
CA TRP A 374 -14.50 8.25 -13.78
C TRP A 374 -15.10 6.92 -14.25
N ARG A 375 -15.95 7.02 -15.27
CA ARG A 375 -16.64 5.93 -15.96
C ARG A 375 -16.17 5.80 -17.41
N LEU A 376 -16.45 4.63 -17.97
CA LEU A 376 -16.23 4.28 -19.38
C LEU A 376 -17.58 4.17 -20.09
N ASP A 377 -17.59 4.25 -21.41
CA ASP A 377 -18.81 4.12 -22.21
C ASP A 377 -19.17 2.64 -22.44
N ARG A 378 -19.43 1.95 -21.34
CA ARG A 378 -19.84 0.54 -21.29
C ARG A 378 -20.85 0.33 -20.16
N PRO A 379 -21.64 -0.75 -20.22
CA PRO A 379 -22.56 -1.09 -19.15
C PRO A 379 -21.85 -1.16 -17.80
N ASP A 380 -22.23 -0.24 -16.90
CA ASP A 380 -21.78 -0.18 -15.51
C ASP A 380 -20.25 -0.27 -15.30
N ALA A 381 -19.49 0.36 -16.19
CA ALA A 381 -18.03 0.33 -16.19
C ALA A 381 -17.40 1.58 -15.57
N PHE A 382 -16.50 1.34 -14.62
CA PHE A 382 -15.71 2.33 -13.91
C PHE A 382 -14.22 2.11 -14.17
N ILE A 383 -13.45 3.16 -13.88
CA ILE A 383 -12.00 3.11 -13.89
C ILE A 383 -11.53 2.91 -12.46
N ARG A 384 -10.66 1.93 -12.25
CA ARG A 384 -10.17 1.59 -10.91
C ARG A 384 -8.65 1.35 -10.91
N PRO A 385 -7.86 1.96 -10.01
CA PRO A 385 -6.43 1.73 -9.88
C PRO A 385 -6.17 0.44 -9.12
N TYR A 386 -5.08 -0.25 -9.45
CA TYR A 386 -4.65 -1.47 -8.79
C TYR A 386 -3.14 -1.49 -8.59
N TYR A 387 -2.71 -2.11 -7.50
CA TYR A 387 -1.36 -2.64 -7.39
C TYR A 387 -1.23 -3.85 -8.34
N GLU A 388 -0.40 -3.73 -9.39
CA GLU A 388 0.01 -4.90 -10.16
C GLU A 388 0.80 -5.86 -9.28
N ASN A 389 0.79 -7.14 -9.67
CA ASN A 389 1.02 -8.38 -8.94
C ASN A 389 2.19 -8.54 -7.93
N ALA A 390 2.63 -7.52 -7.19
CA ALA A 390 3.33 -7.74 -5.93
C ALA A 390 2.32 -8.15 -4.86
N MET A 391 2.09 -9.46 -4.79
CA MET A 391 1.62 -10.07 -3.56
C MET A 391 2.70 -9.84 -2.50
N LEU A 392 2.31 -9.38 -1.32
CA LEU A 392 3.13 -9.60 -0.14
C LEU A 392 3.06 -11.11 0.10
N SER A 393 4.08 -11.84 -0.35
CA SER A 393 4.18 -13.26 -0.03
C SER A 393 4.27 -13.41 1.50
N ASN A 394 4.18 -14.65 2.00
CA ASN A 394 4.56 -14.98 3.39
C ASN A 394 5.96 -14.46 3.78
N LYS A 395 6.80 -14.11 2.79
CA LYS A 395 8.02 -13.33 2.89
C LYS A 395 7.73 -11.93 2.32
N TRP A 396 7.65 -10.93 3.17
CA TRP A 396 7.36 -9.55 2.80
C TRP A 396 8.24 -9.09 1.63
N THR A 397 7.62 -8.51 0.60
CA THR A 397 8.23 -7.82 -0.56
C THR A 397 9.66 -8.25 -0.93
N VAL A 398 9.79 -9.39 -1.59
CA VAL A 398 10.91 -9.68 -2.47
C VAL A 398 10.36 -10.04 -3.84
N GLY A 399 11.03 -9.63 -4.92
CA GLY A 399 10.62 -10.02 -6.26
C GLY A 399 10.86 -8.95 -7.33
N SER A 400 10.22 -9.17 -8.47
CA SER A 400 10.34 -8.40 -9.71
C SER A 400 9.41 -7.20 -9.81
N VAL A 401 8.54 -6.98 -8.82
CA VAL A 401 7.55 -5.89 -8.85
C VAL A 401 7.98 -4.76 -7.93
N THR A 402 7.80 -3.53 -8.41
CA THR A 402 8.14 -2.32 -7.65
C THR A 402 7.32 -2.20 -6.36
N ASN A 403 7.99 -1.78 -5.29
CA ASN A 403 7.34 -1.39 -4.05
C ASN A 403 6.94 0.10 -4.03
N TYR A 404 7.24 0.85 -5.08
CA TYR A 404 6.90 2.28 -5.17
C TYR A 404 5.39 2.51 -5.03
N GLY A 405 5.01 3.59 -4.33
CA GLY A 405 3.59 3.97 -4.17
C GLY A 405 2.77 3.04 -3.28
N ARG A 406 3.43 2.21 -2.45
CA ARG A 406 2.78 1.30 -1.50
C ARG A 406 2.86 1.78 -0.07
N TRP A 407 1.83 1.45 0.70
CA TRP A 407 1.71 1.73 2.13
C TRP A 407 1.78 0.43 2.96
N ASP A 408 2.92 0.20 3.60
CA ASP A 408 3.13 -0.86 4.60
C ASP A 408 4.26 -0.49 5.57
N TYR A 409 4.38 -1.21 6.69
CA TYR A 409 5.35 -0.81 7.71
C TYR A 409 6.82 -0.98 7.31
N PRO A 410 7.26 -2.04 6.59
CA PRO A 410 8.66 -2.17 6.18
C PRO A 410 9.07 -1.07 5.20
N LEU A 411 8.15 -0.62 4.35
CA LEU A 411 8.38 0.54 3.48
C LEU A 411 8.45 1.84 4.27
N GLY A 412 7.71 1.98 5.37
CA GLY A 412 7.83 3.15 6.25
C GLY A 412 9.27 3.37 6.73
N VAL A 413 9.94 2.32 7.25
CA VAL A 413 11.35 2.44 7.68
C VAL A 413 12.29 2.66 6.50
N THR A 414 11.99 2.07 5.34
CA THR A 414 12.81 2.21 4.13
C THR A 414 12.76 3.64 3.57
N VAL A 415 11.57 4.22 3.47
CA VAL A 415 11.38 5.62 3.10
C VAL A 415 12.06 6.55 4.11
N TYR A 416 11.94 6.27 5.42
CA TYR A 416 12.65 7.04 6.44
C TYR A 416 14.18 6.98 6.25
N GLY A 417 14.73 5.80 5.97
CA GLY A 417 16.16 5.63 5.68
C GLY A 417 16.62 6.39 4.44
N LEU A 418 15.84 6.37 3.35
CA LEU A 418 16.13 7.15 2.14
C LEU A 418 16.14 8.66 2.42
N LEU A 419 15.17 9.16 3.19
CA LEU A 419 15.12 10.57 3.57
C LEU A 419 16.35 10.98 4.37
N GLN A 420 16.72 10.21 5.41
CA GLN A 420 17.87 10.53 6.25
C GLN A 420 19.21 10.40 5.51
N ALA A 421 19.40 9.34 4.73
CA ALA A 421 20.61 9.15 3.94
C ALA A 421 20.73 10.21 2.84
N GLY A 422 19.65 10.50 2.12
CA GLY A 422 19.60 11.55 1.11
C GLY A 422 19.96 12.92 1.67
N ARG A 423 19.45 13.28 2.86
CA ARG A 423 19.81 14.52 3.56
C ARG A 423 21.28 14.54 3.98
N TYR A 424 21.78 13.44 4.54
CA TYR A 424 23.17 13.33 4.95
C TYR A 424 24.15 13.50 3.77
N MET A 425 23.87 12.83 2.65
CA MET A 425 24.68 12.87 1.42
C MET A 425 24.39 14.09 0.53
N GLN A 426 23.43 14.95 0.91
CA GLN A 426 22.97 16.08 0.10
C GLN A 426 22.51 15.68 -1.32
N ARG A 427 21.73 14.58 -1.41
CA ARG A 427 21.18 14.00 -2.64
C ARG A 427 19.67 14.27 -2.76
N PRO A 428 19.26 15.41 -3.36
CA PRO A 428 17.84 15.80 -3.45
C PRO A 428 17.02 14.89 -4.36
N ASP A 429 17.66 14.15 -5.27
CA ASP A 429 17.02 13.13 -6.09
C ASP A 429 16.51 11.94 -5.24
N ILE A 430 17.27 11.55 -4.20
CA ILE A 430 16.87 10.47 -3.27
C ILE A 430 15.74 10.94 -2.36
N THR A 431 15.84 12.15 -1.78
CA THR A 431 14.78 12.67 -0.90
C THR A 431 13.49 12.95 -1.68
N ARG A 432 13.60 13.42 -2.93
CA ARG A 432 12.45 13.59 -3.82
C ARG A 432 11.76 12.27 -4.13
N TYR A 433 12.51 11.23 -4.52
CA TYR A 433 11.95 9.90 -4.75
C TYR A 433 11.16 9.40 -3.53
N ALA A 434 11.72 9.55 -2.33
CA ALA A 434 11.08 9.14 -1.09
C ALA A 434 9.81 9.96 -0.78
N ALA A 435 9.82 11.26 -1.02
CA ALA A 435 8.65 12.13 -0.84
C ALA A 435 7.54 11.81 -1.87
N GLU A 436 7.89 11.61 -3.14
CA GLU A 436 6.95 11.28 -4.22
C GLU A 436 6.33 9.89 -4.02
N HIS A 437 7.08 8.92 -3.46
CA HIS A 437 6.53 7.63 -3.02
C HIS A 437 5.39 7.83 -2.02
N VAL A 438 5.61 8.64 -0.97
CA VAL A 438 4.59 8.92 0.05
C VAL A 438 3.40 9.66 -0.57
N GLN A 439 3.65 10.59 -1.49
CA GLN A 439 2.59 11.34 -2.18
C GLN A 439 1.69 10.43 -3.03
N SER A 440 2.26 9.49 -3.78
CA SER A 440 1.48 8.50 -4.56
C SER A 440 0.48 7.75 -3.67
N CYS A 441 0.88 7.35 -2.46
CA CYS A 441 -0.05 6.72 -1.50
C CYS A 441 -1.12 7.69 -0.99
N THR A 442 -0.70 8.87 -0.54
CA THR A 442 -1.54 9.80 0.25
C THR A 442 -2.51 10.62 -0.59
N GLN A 443 -2.16 10.99 -1.84
CA GLN A 443 -3.05 11.71 -2.75
C GLN A 443 -4.30 10.87 -3.09
N MET A 444 -4.15 9.55 -3.16
CA MET A 444 -5.26 8.63 -3.39
C MET A 444 -6.11 8.36 -2.15
N TYR A 445 -5.83 8.96 -0.99
CA TYR A 445 -6.50 8.62 0.27
C TYR A 445 -8.03 8.79 0.22
N ALA A 446 -8.52 9.92 -0.31
CA ALA A 446 -9.95 10.18 -0.47
C ALA A 446 -10.60 9.18 -1.44
N TYR A 447 -9.90 8.86 -2.53
CA TYR A 447 -10.31 7.82 -3.46
C TYR A 447 -10.42 6.46 -2.78
N SER A 448 -9.39 6.02 -2.04
CA SER A 448 -9.37 4.70 -1.42
C SER A 448 -10.45 4.53 -0.34
N LEU A 449 -10.83 5.60 0.38
CA LEU A 449 -11.99 5.59 1.28
C LEU A 449 -13.29 5.35 0.50
N TRP A 450 -13.51 6.13 -0.56
CA TRP A 450 -14.68 5.99 -1.43
C TRP A 450 -14.72 4.63 -2.12
N ASP A 451 -13.60 4.14 -2.62
CA ASP A 451 -13.46 2.85 -3.31
C ASP A 451 -13.87 1.68 -2.40
N ARG A 452 -13.47 1.71 -1.13
CA ARG A 452 -13.95 0.75 -0.13
C ARG A 452 -15.47 0.85 0.07
N GLU A 453 -16.00 2.06 0.20
CA GLU A 453 -17.43 2.28 0.41
C GLU A 453 -18.26 1.79 -0.80
N GLN A 454 -17.77 2.01 -2.02
CA GLN A 454 -18.48 1.63 -3.24
C GLN A 454 -18.36 0.14 -3.56
N TYR A 455 -17.17 -0.45 -3.37
CA TYR A 455 -16.87 -1.79 -3.87
C TYR A 455 -16.56 -2.81 -2.77
N GLY A 456 -16.79 -2.42 -1.51
CA GLY A 456 -16.66 -3.22 -0.30
C GLY A 456 -15.24 -3.44 0.21
N PHE A 457 -14.23 -3.33 -0.65
CA PHE A 457 -12.81 -3.43 -0.28
C PHE A 457 -11.95 -2.55 -1.18
N PRO A 458 -10.96 -1.81 -0.65
CA PRO A 458 -10.17 -0.90 -1.46
C PRO A 458 -9.14 -1.64 -2.34
N SER A 459 -8.97 -1.24 -3.59
CA SER A 459 -8.02 -1.85 -4.53
C SER A 459 -6.57 -1.39 -4.32
N ILE A 460 -6.40 -0.26 -3.61
CA ILE A 460 -5.12 0.33 -3.21
C ILE A 460 -5.22 0.80 -1.74
N ASN A 461 -4.09 1.07 -1.10
CA ASN A 461 -4.04 1.59 0.28
C ASN A 461 -4.81 0.77 1.34
N GLN A 462 -4.91 -0.55 1.18
CA GLN A 462 -5.68 -1.44 2.06
C GLN A 462 -5.36 -1.21 3.55
N GLN A 463 -4.08 -1.23 3.92
CA GLN A 463 -3.66 -1.05 5.31
C GLN A 463 -4.01 0.33 5.85
N LEU A 464 -3.72 1.39 5.08
CA LEU A 464 -4.06 2.77 5.43
C LEU A 464 -5.57 2.95 5.64
N ILE A 465 -6.41 2.31 4.82
CA ILE A 465 -7.86 2.45 4.93
C ILE A 465 -8.44 1.61 6.07
N MET A 466 -7.90 0.42 6.33
CA MET A 466 -8.47 -0.49 7.33
C MET A 466 -8.09 -0.14 8.77
N LEU A 467 -6.88 0.40 9.03
CA LEU A 467 -6.39 0.78 10.37
C LEU A 467 -6.82 -0.17 11.51
N LYS A 468 -6.48 -1.46 11.40
CA LYS A 468 -6.87 -2.46 12.40
C LYS A 468 -5.84 -2.68 13.50
N MET A 469 -4.59 -2.29 13.25
CA MET A 469 -3.46 -2.50 14.16
C MET A 469 -2.36 -1.48 13.89
N LEU A 470 -1.43 -1.33 14.83
CA LEU A 470 -0.31 -0.39 14.74
C LEU A 470 0.52 -0.58 13.47
N ASP A 471 0.78 -1.83 13.06
CA ASP A 471 1.52 -2.19 11.84
C ASP A 471 0.90 -1.58 10.56
N ASN A 472 -0.42 -1.29 10.57
CA ASN A 472 -1.07 -0.72 9.39
C ASN A 472 -0.75 0.76 9.17
N CYS A 473 -0.20 1.46 10.15
CA CYS A 473 -0.08 2.92 10.07
C CYS A 473 1.15 3.55 10.71
N GLY A 474 1.70 3.03 11.81
CA GLY A 474 2.68 3.80 12.57
C GLY A 474 3.98 4.08 11.85
N SER A 475 4.66 3.04 11.35
CA SER A 475 5.94 3.19 10.64
C SER A 475 5.80 4.10 9.42
N PHE A 476 4.80 3.85 8.56
CA PHE A 476 4.62 4.63 7.34
C PHE A 476 4.07 6.03 7.61
N GLY A 477 3.15 6.19 8.57
CA GLY A 477 2.67 7.49 9.02
C GLY A 477 3.78 8.35 9.61
N SER A 478 4.73 7.73 10.33
CA SER A 478 5.94 8.38 10.83
C SER A 478 6.79 8.89 9.66
N ALA A 479 7.07 8.04 8.67
CA ALA A 479 7.81 8.43 7.47
C ALA A 479 7.08 9.51 6.64
N MET A 480 5.76 9.47 6.59
CA MET A 480 4.93 10.51 5.96
C MET A 480 5.09 11.87 6.66
N LEU A 481 5.05 11.90 7.99
CA LEU A 481 5.28 13.14 8.73
C LEU A 481 6.72 13.63 8.59
N GLU A 482 7.69 12.72 8.44
CA GLU A 482 9.08 13.09 8.14
C GLU A 482 9.25 13.68 6.73
N SER A 483 8.54 13.15 5.73
CA SER A 483 8.58 13.68 4.36
C SER A 483 7.79 14.98 4.21
N TYR A 484 6.86 15.28 5.12
CA TYR A 484 6.13 16.56 5.15
C TYR A 484 7.06 17.78 5.18
N THR A 485 8.26 17.65 5.76
CA THR A 485 9.24 18.74 5.77
C THR A 485 9.80 19.06 4.38
N GLU A 486 9.77 18.09 3.45
CA GLU A 486 10.21 18.24 2.07
C GLU A 486 9.11 18.83 1.18
N CYS A 487 7.88 18.34 1.30
CA CYS A 487 6.82 18.62 0.31
C CYS A 487 5.67 19.52 0.79
N LYS A 488 5.46 19.65 2.10
CA LYS A 488 4.36 20.45 2.70
C LYS A 488 2.97 20.11 2.16
N GLU A 489 2.75 18.85 1.83
CA GLU A 489 1.54 18.40 1.14
C GLU A 489 0.29 18.41 2.05
N PRO A 490 -0.78 19.15 1.72
CA PRO A 490 -1.95 19.31 2.60
C PRO A 490 -2.70 18.01 2.93
N THR A 491 -2.66 16.99 2.07
CA THR A 491 -3.34 15.71 2.32
C THR A 491 -2.79 14.93 3.53
N PHE A 492 -1.61 15.28 4.04
CA PHE A 492 -0.97 14.54 5.12
C PHE A 492 -1.63 14.77 6.48
N LEU A 493 -2.11 15.99 6.77
CA LEU A 493 -2.66 16.33 8.09
C LEU A 493 -3.94 15.54 8.40
N PRO A 494 -4.95 15.44 7.51
CA PRO A 494 -6.12 14.60 7.76
C PRO A 494 -5.78 13.13 8.01
N ILE A 495 -4.78 12.60 7.30
CA ILE A 495 -4.30 11.22 7.49
C ILE A 495 -3.63 11.08 8.86
N ALA A 496 -2.77 12.03 9.23
CA ALA A 496 -2.07 12.04 10.52
C ALA A 496 -3.06 12.15 11.69
N GLU A 497 -4.05 13.02 11.62
CA GLU A 497 -5.11 13.16 12.63
C GLU A 497 -5.87 11.84 12.81
N ARG A 498 -6.20 11.14 11.70
CA ARG A 498 -6.86 9.83 11.78
C ARG A 498 -5.98 8.75 12.43
N ILE A 499 -4.69 8.72 12.10
CA ILE A 499 -3.75 7.77 12.72
C ILE A 499 -3.57 8.09 14.21
N ALA A 500 -3.47 9.37 14.57
CA ALA A 500 -3.38 9.80 15.96
C ALA A 500 -4.66 9.46 16.75
N ASP A 501 -5.84 9.73 16.20
CA ASP A 501 -7.12 9.32 16.82
C ASP A 501 -7.19 7.80 17.03
N PHE A 502 -6.74 7.03 16.04
CA PHE A 502 -6.65 5.58 16.17
C PHE A 502 -5.76 5.19 17.35
N MET A 503 -4.51 5.67 17.42
CA MET A 503 -3.57 5.29 18.49
C MET A 503 -3.97 5.80 19.87
N LEU A 504 -4.44 7.05 19.97
CA LEU A 504 -4.70 7.69 21.25
C LEU A 504 -6.03 7.24 21.85
N ASN A 505 -7.08 7.12 21.02
CA ASN A 505 -8.46 7.00 21.49
C ASN A 505 -9.13 5.66 21.19
N ARG A 506 -8.69 4.92 20.15
CA ARG A 506 -9.41 3.71 19.67
C ARG A 506 -8.66 2.40 19.84
N LEU A 507 -7.33 2.46 19.75
CA LEU A 507 -6.47 1.29 19.86
C LEU A 507 -6.66 0.62 21.21
N GLU A 508 -6.66 -0.71 21.21
CA GLU A 508 -6.92 -1.50 22.39
C GLU A 508 -5.81 -1.35 23.44
N ARG A 509 -6.25 -1.29 24.71
CA ARG A 509 -5.38 -1.05 25.86
C ARG A 509 -5.65 -2.06 26.97
N ARG A 510 -4.59 -2.45 27.68
CA ARG A 510 -4.72 -3.10 28.98
C ARG A 510 -5.25 -2.12 30.01
N ALA A 511 -5.67 -2.64 31.17
CA ALA A 511 -6.23 -1.82 32.25
C ALA A 511 -5.27 -0.72 32.77
N ASP A 512 -3.95 -0.91 32.64
CA ASP A 512 -2.94 0.08 32.99
C ASP A 512 -2.60 1.06 31.83
N GLY A 513 -3.28 0.92 30.69
CA GLY A 513 -3.15 1.78 29.52
C GLY A 513 -2.14 1.29 28.48
N ALA A 514 -1.49 0.13 28.68
CA ALA A 514 -0.51 -0.38 27.75
C ALA A 514 -1.16 -0.82 26.44
N PHE A 515 -0.59 -0.45 25.30
CA PHE A 515 -1.05 -0.95 24.01
C PHE A 515 -0.91 -2.48 23.93
N TYR A 516 -1.91 -3.13 23.32
CA TYR A 516 -1.86 -4.56 23.07
C TYR A 516 -2.75 -4.93 21.87
N ARG A 517 -2.69 -6.19 21.45
CA ARG A 517 -3.40 -6.73 20.29
C ARG A 517 -4.54 -7.63 20.76
N THR A 518 -5.80 -7.24 20.49
CA THR A 518 -6.96 -8.14 20.70
C THR A 518 -7.02 -9.19 19.61
N CYS A 519 -7.01 -8.79 18.33
CA CYS A 519 -6.84 -9.66 17.16
C CYS A 519 -7.62 -11.00 17.22
N ALA A 520 -8.91 -10.97 17.59
CA ALA A 520 -9.70 -12.17 17.85
C ALA A 520 -9.68 -13.15 16.67
N GLY A 521 -9.32 -14.42 16.94
CA GLY A 521 -9.23 -15.47 15.92
C GLY A 521 -7.95 -15.42 15.05
N GLU A 522 -7.04 -14.48 15.29
CA GLU A 522 -5.72 -14.43 14.66
C GLU A 522 -4.64 -14.99 15.60
N TYR A 523 -3.48 -15.37 15.07
CA TYR A 523 -2.39 -15.90 15.90
C TYR A 523 -1.91 -14.89 16.96
N ALA A 524 -2.00 -13.59 16.69
CA ALA A 524 -1.60 -12.51 17.59
C ALA A 524 -2.68 -12.17 18.65
N GLU A 525 -3.74 -12.98 18.78
CA GLU A 525 -4.80 -12.73 19.74
C GLU A 525 -4.29 -12.60 21.18
N ASN A 526 -4.69 -11.52 21.86
CA ASN A 526 -4.38 -11.18 23.24
C ASN A 526 -2.87 -11.17 23.56
N THR A 527 -2.09 -10.42 22.78
CA THR A 527 -0.63 -10.32 22.94
C THR A 527 -0.11 -8.88 22.93
N MET A 528 1.08 -8.65 23.48
CA MET A 528 1.85 -7.39 23.39
C MET A 528 3.23 -7.70 22.81
N TRP A 529 3.69 -6.90 21.85
CA TRP A 529 4.92 -7.16 21.09
C TRP A 529 5.91 -6.03 21.24
N ALA A 530 7.18 -6.29 21.51
CA ALA A 530 8.21 -5.26 21.59
C ALA A 530 8.22 -4.31 20.37
N ASP A 531 7.90 -4.85 19.19
CA ASP A 531 7.75 -4.17 17.90
C ASP A 531 6.71 -3.04 17.93
N ASP A 532 5.65 -3.16 18.75
CA ASP A 532 4.57 -2.15 18.86
C ASP A 532 5.10 -0.79 19.33
N LEU A 533 6.25 -0.74 20.03
CA LEU A 533 6.92 0.52 20.38
C LEU A 533 7.37 1.27 19.12
N TYR A 534 7.88 0.57 18.11
CA TYR A 534 8.23 1.17 16.83
C TYR A 534 7.01 1.49 15.98
N MET A 535 5.99 0.62 16.02
CA MET A 535 4.76 0.83 15.28
C MET A 535 3.86 1.93 15.89
N SER A 536 4.27 2.62 16.96
CA SER A 536 3.49 3.68 17.60
C SER A 536 4.32 4.94 17.89
N THR A 537 5.39 4.80 18.68
CA THR A 537 6.04 5.94 19.32
C THR A 537 6.75 6.91 18.35
N PRO A 538 7.43 6.48 17.27
CA PRO A 538 8.03 7.41 16.30
C PRO A 538 6.99 8.24 15.54
N PHE A 539 5.81 7.68 15.28
CA PHE A 539 4.70 8.43 14.69
C PHE A 539 4.19 9.50 15.67
N LEU A 540 3.90 9.11 16.91
CA LEU A 540 3.38 10.01 17.94
C LEU A 540 4.34 11.18 18.19
N VAL A 541 5.66 10.92 18.22
CA VAL A 541 6.71 11.94 18.32
C VAL A 541 6.63 12.96 17.17
N ARG A 542 6.58 12.48 15.92
CA ARG A 542 6.53 13.38 14.75
C ARG A 542 5.20 14.12 14.67
N TYR A 543 4.11 13.47 15.05
CA TYR A 543 2.79 14.08 15.10
C TYR A 543 2.76 15.22 16.12
N ALA A 544 3.28 15.02 17.33
CA ALA A 544 3.42 16.07 18.33
C ALA A 544 4.28 17.23 17.82
N ARG A 545 5.39 16.94 17.12
CA ARG A 545 6.27 17.96 16.53
C ARG A 545 5.57 18.80 15.46
N VAL A 546 4.76 18.19 14.60
CA VAL A 546 4.07 18.88 13.50
C VAL A 546 2.85 19.67 14.00
N THR A 547 2.10 19.13 14.96
CA THR A 547 0.82 19.70 15.41
C THR A 547 0.92 20.53 16.69
N GLY A 548 1.98 20.36 17.48
CA GLY A 548 2.14 20.95 18.81
C GLY A 548 1.36 20.22 19.92
N LYS A 549 0.69 19.10 19.63
CA LYS A 549 -0.11 18.33 20.61
C LYS A 549 0.81 17.45 21.47
N SER A 550 1.22 17.96 22.64
CA SER A 550 2.16 17.26 23.54
C SER A 550 1.62 15.94 24.10
N GLU A 551 0.30 15.76 24.18
CA GLU A 551 -0.33 14.51 24.65
C GLU A 551 0.17 13.27 23.91
N ALA A 552 0.47 13.39 22.61
CA ALA A 552 1.00 12.30 21.82
C ALA A 552 2.44 11.94 22.24
N LEU A 553 3.25 12.93 22.60
CA LEU A 553 4.61 12.73 23.09
C LEU A 553 4.60 12.12 24.51
N ASP A 554 3.70 12.57 25.38
CA ASP A 554 3.52 12.02 26.73
C ASP A 554 3.12 10.54 26.66
N GLU A 555 2.17 10.22 25.77
CA GLU A 555 1.73 8.84 25.53
C GLU A 555 2.89 7.97 24.99
N ALA A 556 3.68 8.49 24.05
CA ALA A 556 4.84 7.79 23.51
C ALA A 556 5.87 7.43 24.60
N ALA A 557 6.15 8.36 25.53
CA ALA A 557 7.05 8.12 26.65
C ALA A 557 6.49 7.07 27.63
N LYS A 558 5.21 7.19 27.99
CA LYS A 558 4.53 6.29 28.93
C LYS A 558 4.56 4.83 28.47
N GLN A 559 4.42 4.57 27.17
CA GLN A 559 4.41 3.19 26.64
C GLN A 559 5.72 2.45 26.93
N PHE A 560 6.89 3.10 26.97
CA PHE A 560 8.14 2.42 27.32
C PHE A 560 8.16 1.90 28.75
N SER A 561 7.69 2.72 29.71
CA SER A 561 7.57 2.32 31.12
C SER A 561 6.62 1.13 31.30
N LEU A 562 5.51 1.11 30.54
CA LEU A 562 4.54 0.02 30.53
C LEU A 562 5.11 -1.25 29.88
N TYR A 563 5.73 -1.15 28.72
CA TYR A 563 6.32 -2.31 28.03
C TYR A 563 7.48 -2.92 28.82
N ARG A 564 8.28 -2.08 29.49
CA ARG A 564 9.34 -2.55 30.41
C ARG A 564 8.76 -3.45 31.51
N LYS A 565 7.61 -3.11 32.09
CA LYS A 565 6.96 -3.92 33.13
C LYS A 565 6.62 -5.34 32.65
N TYR A 566 6.22 -5.50 31.39
CA TYR A 566 5.80 -6.79 30.84
C TYR A 566 6.93 -7.60 30.21
N LEU A 567 7.85 -6.94 29.51
CA LEU A 567 8.78 -7.61 28.60
C LEU A 567 10.25 -7.60 29.07
N PHE A 568 10.64 -6.71 30.00
CA PHE A 568 12.05 -6.59 30.36
C PHE A 568 12.57 -7.82 31.11
N MET A 569 13.71 -8.33 30.66
CA MET A 569 14.42 -9.46 31.22
C MET A 569 15.62 -8.94 32.03
N PRO A 570 15.48 -8.76 33.36
CA PRO A 570 16.48 -8.07 34.18
C PRO A 570 17.83 -8.79 34.25
N GLU A 571 17.84 -10.12 34.12
CA GLU A 571 19.07 -10.93 34.12
C GLU A 571 20.00 -10.58 32.96
N TYR A 572 19.41 -10.36 31.78
CA TYR A 572 20.15 -10.06 30.55
C TYR A 572 20.16 -8.57 30.20
N LYS A 573 19.33 -7.76 30.87
CA LYS A 573 19.09 -6.34 30.57
C LYS A 573 18.63 -6.10 29.12
N ILE A 574 17.76 -6.98 28.62
CA ILE A 574 17.17 -6.91 27.27
C ILE A 574 15.67 -7.21 27.36
N MET A 575 14.97 -7.19 26.23
CA MET A 575 13.52 -7.41 26.17
C MET A 575 13.20 -8.82 25.67
N SER A 576 12.18 -9.44 26.25
CA SER A 576 11.45 -10.53 25.62
C SER A 576 10.66 -10.00 24.42
N HIS A 577 10.49 -10.82 23.38
CA HIS A 577 9.78 -10.42 22.17
C HIS A 577 8.29 -10.13 22.43
N VAL A 578 7.59 -11.04 23.11
CA VAL A 578 6.12 -10.99 23.25
C VAL A 578 5.71 -11.33 24.68
N TYR A 579 4.66 -10.65 25.15
CA TYR A 579 3.88 -11.05 26.32
C TYR A 579 2.54 -11.60 25.85
N ASP A 580 2.25 -12.84 26.21
CA ASP A 580 0.99 -13.51 25.86
C ASP A 580 0.04 -13.48 27.07
N PHE A 581 -1.03 -12.69 26.96
CA PHE A 581 -2.00 -12.53 28.04
C PHE A 581 -2.92 -13.74 28.21
N LYS A 582 -2.94 -14.67 27.24
CA LYS A 582 -3.68 -15.94 27.40
C LYS A 582 -3.00 -16.84 28.43
N TYR A 583 -1.68 -16.75 28.52
CA TYR A 583 -0.86 -17.54 29.45
C TYR A 583 -0.29 -16.69 30.60
N GLU A 584 -0.55 -15.38 30.62
CA GLU A 584 -0.04 -14.42 31.60
C GLU A 584 1.50 -14.47 31.75
N GLN A 585 2.22 -14.64 30.63
CA GLN A 585 3.67 -14.76 30.64
C GLN A 585 4.33 -14.16 29.39
N ALA A 586 5.54 -13.62 29.59
CA ALA A 586 6.44 -13.29 28.50
C ALA A 586 6.98 -14.58 27.87
N THR A 587 7.28 -14.55 26.57
CA THR A 587 7.88 -15.70 25.88
C THR A 587 9.29 -16.01 26.37
N GLN A 588 9.94 -15.06 27.04
CA GLN A 588 11.34 -15.12 27.47
C GLN A 588 12.33 -15.38 26.32
N ILE A 589 11.89 -15.16 25.07
CA ILE A 589 12.76 -15.23 23.90
C ILE A 589 13.16 -13.79 23.49
N PRO A 590 14.44 -13.40 23.67
CA PRO A 590 14.91 -12.08 23.28
C PRO A 590 15.27 -12.06 21.79
N TRP A 591 14.25 -12.00 20.95
CA TRP A 591 14.43 -11.89 19.50
C TRP A 591 15.12 -10.57 19.14
N GLY A 592 16.15 -10.66 18.28
CA GLY A 592 17.03 -9.55 17.94
C GLY A 592 16.29 -8.34 17.37
N ARG A 593 15.43 -8.53 16.35
CA ARG A 593 14.75 -7.39 15.71
C ARG A 593 13.75 -6.70 16.63
N GLY A 594 12.95 -7.43 17.41
CA GLY A 594 12.04 -6.82 18.40
C GLY A 594 12.78 -5.96 19.44
N ASN A 595 13.97 -6.40 19.86
CA ASN A 595 14.87 -5.60 20.70
C ASN A 595 15.45 -4.37 19.97
N GLY A 596 15.85 -4.55 18.71
CA GLY A 596 16.28 -3.44 17.86
C GLY A 596 15.21 -2.36 17.76
N TRP A 597 13.95 -2.73 17.54
CA TRP A 597 12.82 -1.79 17.48
C TRP A 597 12.59 -1.05 18.78
N THR A 598 12.75 -1.73 19.91
CA THR A 598 12.68 -1.08 21.23
C THR A 598 13.75 0.00 21.36
N LEU A 599 15.02 -0.33 21.08
CA LEU A 599 16.12 0.61 21.23
C LEU A 599 16.00 1.78 20.25
N PHE A 600 15.73 1.48 18.98
CA PHE A 600 15.53 2.47 17.92
C PHE A 600 14.49 3.51 18.34
N SER A 601 13.32 3.04 18.76
CA SER A 601 12.19 3.89 19.09
C SER A 601 12.43 4.70 20.35
N LEU A 602 13.14 4.11 21.33
CA LEU A 602 13.53 4.83 22.55
C LEU A 602 14.43 6.01 22.22
N THR A 603 15.35 5.87 21.26
CA THR A 603 16.19 7.00 20.83
C THR A 603 15.42 8.11 20.12
N GLU A 604 14.35 7.76 19.39
CA GLU A 604 13.48 8.72 18.70
C GLU A 604 12.65 9.52 19.71
N VAL A 605 12.10 8.84 20.73
CA VAL A 605 11.39 9.51 21.84
C VAL A 605 12.34 10.39 22.66
N LEU A 606 13.51 9.87 23.06
CA LEU A 606 14.48 10.63 23.87
C LEU A 606 15.00 11.91 23.20
N GLU A 607 15.14 11.90 21.86
CA GLU A 607 15.51 13.11 21.11
C GLU A 607 14.40 14.17 21.15
N ALA A 608 13.13 13.75 21.14
CA ALA A 608 12.00 14.65 21.10
C ALA A 608 11.53 15.14 22.48
N LEU A 609 11.84 14.40 23.55
CA LEU A 609 11.41 14.74 24.90
C LEU A 609 12.11 16.01 25.43
N PRO A 610 11.34 16.98 25.97
CA PRO A 610 11.90 18.11 26.71
C PRO A 610 12.83 17.67 27.83
N GLU A 611 13.89 18.44 28.11
CA GLU A 611 14.87 18.08 29.13
C GLU A 611 14.27 17.93 30.54
N ASP A 612 13.21 18.69 30.83
CA ASP A 612 12.47 18.73 32.08
C ASP A 612 11.26 17.78 32.12
N HIS A 613 11.04 16.98 31.08
CA HIS A 613 9.95 16.01 31.05
C HIS A 613 10.12 14.92 32.12
N ALA A 614 9.04 14.61 32.86
CA ALA A 614 9.07 13.76 34.04
C ALA A 614 9.59 12.32 33.78
N GLU A 615 9.22 11.72 32.64
CA GLU A 615 9.68 10.36 32.27
C GLU A 615 11.14 10.32 31.79
N ARG A 616 11.72 11.45 31.37
CA ARG A 616 13.00 11.47 30.65
C ARG A 616 14.16 10.84 31.47
N PRO A 617 14.32 11.10 32.77
CA PRO A 617 15.37 10.45 33.56
C PRO A 617 15.23 8.92 33.62
N ALA A 618 14.01 8.42 33.77
CA ALA A 618 13.74 6.97 33.81
C ALA A 618 14.02 6.32 32.45
N LEU A 619 13.65 6.99 31.36
CA LEU A 619 13.90 6.51 30.00
C LEU A 619 15.39 6.52 29.63
N ILE A 620 16.17 7.52 30.08
CA ILE A 620 17.63 7.52 29.91
C ILE A 620 18.27 6.36 30.71
N ALA A 621 17.81 6.12 31.94
CA ALA A 621 18.30 5.00 32.73
C ALA A 621 18.00 3.66 32.03
N PHE A 622 16.78 3.49 31.53
CA PHE A 622 16.38 2.30 30.79
C PHE A 622 17.17 2.12 29.49
N PHE A 623 17.41 3.21 28.75
CA PHE A 623 18.29 3.20 27.57
C PHE A 623 19.70 2.70 27.90
N ASN A 624 20.31 3.18 28.99
CA ASN A 624 21.63 2.72 29.41
C ASN A 624 21.61 1.23 29.82
N GLU A 625 20.58 0.76 30.54
CA GLU A 625 20.42 -0.66 30.89
C GLU A 625 20.37 -1.55 29.64
N LEU A 626 19.52 -1.19 28.67
CA LEU A 626 19.39 -1.91 27.40
C LEU A 626 20.71 -1.92 26.62
N CYS A 627 21.36 -0.76 26.51
CA CYS A 627 22.62 -0.66 25.80
C CYS A 627 23.73 -1.52 26.44
N GLU A 628 23.79 -1.60 27.77
CA GLU A 628 24.70 -2.49 28.48
C GLU A 628 24.45 -3.97 28.12
N GLY A 629 23.18 -4.41 28.17
CA GLY A 629 22.79 -5.77 27.79
C GLY A 629 23.14 -6.11 26.34
N TYR A 630 22.84 -5.20 25.41
CA TYR A 630 23.18 -5.39 24.00
C TYR A 630 24.68 -5.42 23.76
N ALA A 631 25.47 -4.51 24.35
CA ALA A 631 26.92 -4.50 24.17
C ALA A 631 27.57 -5.79 24.70
N ALA A 632 27.05 -6.37 25.78
CA ALA A 632 27.55 -7.63 26.35
C ALA A 632 27.31 -8.86 25.44
N LEU A 633 26.36 -8.79 24.51
CA LEU A 633 25.96 -9.89 23.62
C LEU A 633 26.48 -9.72 22.18
N GLN A 634 27.36 -8.75 21.92
CA GLN A 634 27.95 -8.55 20.60
C GLN A 634 28.92 -9.69 20.26
N SER A 635 28.73 -10.36 19.13
CA SER A 635 29.63 -11.43 18.69
C SER A 635 31.01 -10.89 18.27
N GLU A 636 31.98 -11.78 18.09
CA GLU A 636 33.33 -11.42 17.60
C GLU A 636 33.29 -10.70 16.25
N SER A 637 32.35 -11.10 15.37
CA SER A 637 32.14 -10.49 14.05
C SER A 637 31.64 -9.05 14.09
N GLY A 638 31.22 -8.55 15.25
CA GLY A 638 30.56 -7.26 15.41
C GLY A 638 29.04 -7.31 15.23
N LEU A 639 28.48 -8.41 14.70
CA LEU A 639 27.05 -8.62 14.55
C LEU A 639 26.41 -9.23 15.82
N TRP A 640 25.09 -9.25 15.88
CA TRP A 640 24.30 -9.93 16.92
C TRP A 640 23.58 -11.16 16.38
N HIS A 641 23.30 -12.09 17.29
CA HIS A 641 22.56 -13.32 17.00
C HIS A 641 21.05 -13.05 16.93
N GLN A 642 20.36 -13.85 16.11
CA GLN A 642 18.91 -13.80 15.92
C GLN A 642 18.14 -13.92 17.24
N VAL A 643 18.58 -14.80 18.13
CA VAL A 643 18.13 -14.86 19.52
C VAL A 643 19.31 -14.41 20.38
N LEU A 644 19.19 -13.25 21.01
CA LEU A 644 20.35 -12.49 21.53
C LEU A 644 21.15 -13.25 22.59
N ASN A 645 20.49 -14.04 23.43
CA ASN A 645 21.13 -14.82 24.50
C ASN A 645 21.54 -16.22 24.04
N HIS A 646 21.39 -16.58 22.76
CA HIS A 646 21.72 -17.89 22.20
C HIS A 646 22.72 -17.75 21.04
N SER A 647 24.02 -17.93 21.34
CA SER A 647 25.14 -17.76 20.39
C SER A 647 25.16 -18.75 19.22
N GLU A 648 24.40 -19.84 19.30
CA GLU A 648 24.32 -20.84 18.22
C GLU A 648 23.36 -20.42 17.10
N THR A 649 22.48 -19.45 17.35
CA THR A 649 21.56 -18.96 16.32
C THR A 649 22.31 -18.11 15.28
N TYR A 650 21.79 -18.03 14.06
CA TYR A 650 22.46 -17.27 13.00
C TYR A 650 22.59 -15.78 13.34
N LEU A 651 23.59 -15.10 12.77
CA LEU A 651 23.80 -13.66 12.92
C LEU A 651 22.78 -12.89 12.08
N GLU A 652 22.11 -11.91 12.66
CA GLU A 652 21.02 -11.17 12.03
C GLU A 652 21.39 -9.70 11.82
N ALA A 653 21.19 -9.23 10.59
CA ALA A 653 21.71 -7.96 10.13
C ALA A 653 20.82 -6.77 10.56
N SER A 654 19.49 -6.92 10.58
CA SER A 654 18.59 -5.81 10.88
C SER A 654 18.68 -5.36 12.34
N CYS A 655 18.74 -6.29 13.30
CA CYS A 655 18.94 -5.99 14.72
C CYS A 655 20.30 -5.34 14.97
N THR A 656 21.35 -5.85 14.33
CA THR A 656 22.70 -5.28 14.39
C THR A 656 22.68 -3.82 13.96
N ALA A 657 22.02 -3.51 12.83
CA ALA A 657 21.93 -2.16 12.31
C ALA A 657 21.16 -1.22 13.27
N MET A 658 20.08 -1.70 13.90
CA MET A 658 19.35 -0.93 14.92
C MET A 658 20.17 -0.69 16.20
N PHE A 659 20.99 -1.65 16.62
CA PHE A 659 21.90 -1.44 17.75
C PHE A 659 23.00 -0.43 17.43
N ALA A 660 23.60 -0.51 16.24
CA ALA A 660 24.57 0.48 15.77
C ALA A 660 23.96 1.89 15.74
N TYR A 661 22.73 2.01 15.22
CA TYR A 661 21.95 3.23 15.20
C TYR A 661 21.71 3.79 16.62
N GLY A 662 21.21 2.96 17.54
CA GLY A 662 20.91 3.37 18.91
C GLY A 662 22.17 3.80 19.68
N PHE A 663 23.26 3.05 19.56
CA PHE A 663 24.55 3.41 20.16
C PHE A 663 25.09 4.72 19.59
N ALA A 664 25.08 4.90 18.26
CA ALA A 664 25.57 6.11 17.62
C ALA A 664 24.81 7.37 18.07
N ARG A 665 23.47 7.26 18.17
CA ARG A 665 22.62 8.33 18.72
C ARG A 665 22.91 8.62 20.18
N GLY A 666 23.01 7.59 21.03
CA GLY A 666 23.35 7.78 22.45
C GLY A 666 24.66 8.53 22.67
N VAL A 667 25.67 8.29 21.82
CA VAL A 667 26.94 9.04 21.83
C VAL A 667 26.73 10.49 21.38
N ARG A 668 26.06 10.71 20.25
CA ARG A 668 25.80 12.06 19.69
C ARG A 668 25.02 12.96 20.65
N PHE A 669 23.98 12.42 21.27
CA PHE A 669 23.10 13.15 22.18
C PHE A 669 23.56 13.15 23.65
N GLY A 670 24.67 12.46 23.96
CA GLY A 670 25.27 12.49 25.30
C GLY A 670 24.44 11.78 26.37
N TRP A 671 23.73 10.70 26.02
CA TRP A 671 22.90 9.94 26.96
C TRP A 671 23.68 8.89 27.77
N PHE A 672 24.90 8.57 27.35
CA PHE A 672 25.76 7.62 28.05
C PHE A 672 26.55 8.27 29.18
N LYS A 673 26.68 7.54 30.29
CA LYS A 673 27.64 7.88 31.35
C LYS A 673 29.09 7.68 30.89
N ASP A 674 29.34 6.56 30.20
CA ASP A 674 30.61 6.26 29.54
C ASP A 674 30.34 5.86 28.08
N PRO A 675 30.66 6.72 27.10
CA PRO A 675 30.37 6.44 25.70
C PRO A 675 31.36 5.47 25.03
N SER A 676 32.52 5.17 25.64
CA SER A 676 33.65 4.53 24.95
C SER A 676 33.31 3.13 24.40
N VAL A 677 32.71 2.27 25.24
CA VAL A 677 32.27 0.93 24.85
C VAL A 677 31.25 0.96 23.70
N TYR A 678 30.35 1.95 23.71
CA TYR A 678 29.28 2.07 22.71
C TYR A 678 29.78 2.63 21.38
N VAL A 679 30.79 3.51 21.40
CA VAL A 679 31.51 3.93 20.18
C VAL A 679 32.13 2.71 19.50
N THR A 680 32.89 1.92 20.26
CA THR A 680 33.52 0.70 19.72
C THR A 680 32.47 -0.31 19.24
N ALA A 681 31.38 -0.52 19.99
CA ALA A 681 30.32 -1.44 19.61
C ALA A 681 29.64 -1.00 18.29
N ALA A 682 29.32 0.28 18.13
CA ALA A 682 28.72 0.84 16.91
C ALA A 682 29.64 0.70 15.69
N GLN A 683 30.94 0.98 15.84
CA GLN A 683 31.93 0.83 14.76
C GLN A 683 32.10 -0.64 14.35
N ARG A 684 32.20 -1.54 15.33
CA ARG A 684 32.26 -3.00 15.06
C ARG A 684 31.01 -3.50 14.37
N ALA A 685 29.84 -3.01 14.77
CA ALA A 685 28.57 -3.35 14.16
C ALA A 685 28.54 -2.93 12.69
N TRP A 686 28.87 -1.67 12.39
CA TRP A 686 28.90 -1.15 11.03
C TRP A 686 29.91 -1.90 10.15
N LYS A 687 31.14 -2.09 10.64
CA LYS A 687 32.17 -2.87 9.97
C LYS A 687 31.72 -4.30 9.69
N GLY A 688 31.11 -4.96 10.67
CA GLY A 688 30.53 -6.29 10.50
C GLY A 688 29.47 -6.33 9.39
N LEU A 689 28.59 -5.33 9.34
CA LEU A 689 27.54 -5.23 8.32
C LEU A 689 28.12 -5.05 6.91
N VAL A 690 29.03 -4.10 6.70
CA VAL A 690 29.63 -3.86 5.38
C VAL A 690 30.56 -4.99 4.93
N SER A 691 31.03 -5.82 5.86
CA SER A 691 31.89 -6.97 5.55
C SER A 691 31.12 -8.25 5.26
N ASN A 692 29.95 -8.44 5.89
CA ASN A 692 29.27 -9.74 5.89
C ASN A 692 27.81 -9.68 5.42
N ALA A 693 27.12 -8.55 5.52
CA ALA A 693 25.70 -8.43 5.21
C ALA A 693 25.42 -7.56 3.98
N ILE A 694 26.31 -6.65 3.62
CA ILE A 694 26.12 -5.75 2.48
C ILE A 694 27.15 -6.08 1.39
N ASP A 695 26.68 -6.51 0.23
CA ASP A 695 27.55 -6.78 -0.91
C ASP A 695 27.85 -5.50 -1.71
N ARG A 696 28.87 -5.57 -2.58
CA ARG A 696 29.34 -4.46 -3.43
C ARG A 696 28.32 -4.03 -4.49
N GLN A 697 27.22 -4.76 -4.68
CA GLN A 697 26.08 -4.37 -5.52
C GLN A 697 25.01 -3.61 -4.72
N GLY A 698 25.15 -3.49 -3.39
CA GLY A 698 24.18 -2.89 -2.50
C GLY A 698 23.04 -3.83 -2.12
N ASN A 699 23.15 -5.15 -2.37
CA ASN A 699 22.18 -6.08 -1.80
C ASN A 699 22.45 -6.27 -0.31
N VAL A 700 21.35 -6.37 0.45
CA VAL A 700 21.38 -6.58 1.89
C VAL A 700 20.99 -8.02 2.19
N HIS A 701 21.88 -8.75 2.86
CA HIS A 701 21.72 -10.14 3.27
C HIS A 701 21.55 -10.22 4.79
N GLY A 702 21.18 -11.40 5.29
CA GLY A 702 21.09 -11.63 6.73
C GLY A 702 19.93 -10.95 7.45
N VAL A 703 18.93 -10.44 6.72
CA VAL A 703 17.71 -9.86 7.28
C VAL A 703 16.68 -10.96 7.43
N CYS A 704 16.18 -11.21 8.64
CA CYS A 704 15.15 -12.24 8.84
C CYS A 704 13.79 -11.80 8.30
N SER A 705 12.99 -12.71 7.75
CA SER A 705 11.65 -12.39 7.22
C SER A 705 10.71 -11.92 8.33
N GLY A 706 9.53 -11.38 7.98
CA GLY A 706 8.51 -11.05 8.97
C GLY A 706 8.12 -12.24 9.86
N SER A 707 7.91 -11.98 11.15
CA SER A 707 7.82 -12.99 12.19
C SER A 707 6.44 -13.09 12.81
N ARG A 708 6.09 -14.28 13.29
CA ARG A 708 5.06 -14.48 14.31
C ARG A 708 5.75 -14.47 15.70
N TYR A 709 5.27 -15.26 16.64
CA TYR A 709 5.94 -15.47 17.92
C TYR A 709 5.89 -16.94 18.32
N ALA A 710 6.83 -17.33 19.19
CA ALA A 710 6.88 -18.63 19.83
C ALA A 710 7.51 -18.52 21.22
N PHE A 711 7.29 -19.55 22.04
CA PHE A 711 7.93 -19.76 23.34
C PHE A 711 9.27 -20.51 23.25
N THR A 712 9.79 -20.74 22.04
CA THR A 712 11.03 -21.47 21.81
C THR A 712 11.96 -20.68 20.90
N ALA A 713 13.27 -20.75 21.14
CA ALA A 713 14.27 -20.17 20.26
C ALA A 713 14.31 -20.89 18.89
N GLU A 714 13.93 -22.17 18.85
CA GLU A 714 13.96 -22.99 17.63
C GLU A 714 13.10 -22.41 16.52
N TYR A 715 11.92 -21.84 16.81
CA TYR A 715 11.11 -21.13 15.81
C TYR A 715 11.89 -19.97 15.15
N TYR A 716 12.52 -19.11 15.97
CA TYR A 716 13.22 -17.93 15.48
C TYR A 716 14.49 -18.28 14.72
N ASP A 717 15.13 -19.39 15.06
CA ASP A 717 16.36 -19.84 14.43
C ASP A 717 16.06 -20.68 13.17
N GLN A 718 15.13 -21.63 13.25
CA GLN A 718 14.92 -22.67 12.25
C GLN A 718 13.84 -22.33 11.21
N ASP A 719 12.79 -21.61 11.59
CA ASP A 719 11.65 -21.31 10.71
C ASP A 719 11.75 -19.88 10.16
N LEU A 720 12.17 -18.94 11.00
CA LEU A 720 12.30 -17.53 10.66
C LEU A 720 13.66 -17.24 10.01
N ARG A 721 13.81 -17.64 8.74
CA ARG A 721 15.07 -17.52 7.98
C ARG A 721 15.25 -16.17 7.32
N THR A 722 16.45 -15.96 6.77
CA THR A 722 16.84 -14.69 6.14
C THR A 722 16.39 -14.57 4.70
N VAL A 723 16.03 -13.36 4.29
CA VAL A 723 15.61 -13.00 2.95
C VAL A 723 16.49 -11.85 2.45
N THR A 724 17.13 -12.02 1.30
CA THR A 724 17.96 -10.98 0.68
C THR A 724 17.09 -9.84 0.17
N ASN A 725 17.49 -8.61 0.45
CA ASN A 725 16.77 -7.37 0.12
C ASN A 725 15.36 -7.30 0.72
N ASP A 726 15.17 -7.93 1.88
CA ASP A 726 13.94 -7.77 2.62
C ASP A 726 13.79 -6.31 3.10
N ASN A 727 12.62 -5.72 2.84
CA ASN A 727 12.32 -4.31 3.13
C ASN A 727 12.38 -3.97 4.63
N HIS A 728 12.35 -4.95 5.54
CA HIS A 728 12.56 -4.67 6.96
C HIS A 728 13.98 -4.16 7.23
N GLY A 729 14.98 -4.55 6.43
CA GLY A 729 16.38 -4.27 6.72
C GLY A 729 16.98 -3.09 5.97
N ILE A 730 16.59 -2.84 4.71
CA ILE A 730 17.27 -1.89 3.82
C ILE A 730 17.28 -0.47 4.40
N GLY A 731 16.12 0.03 4.82
CA GLY A 731 16.00 1.33 5.49
C GLY A 731 16.89 1.47 6.73
N ILE A 732 16.92 0.41 7.54
CA ILE A 732 17.70 0.38 8.78
C ILE A 732 19.20 0.42 8.48
N MET A 733 19.69 -0.27 7.45
CA MET A 733 21.10 -0.19 7.04
C MET A 733 21.49 1.26 6.69
N MET A 734 20.62 1.96 5.97
CA MET A 734 20.84 3.37 5.63
C MET A 734 20.83 4.27 6.87
N LEU A 735 19.91 4.04 7.81
CA LEU A 735 19.84 4.78 9.07
C LEU A 735 21.07 4.53 9.95
N ALA A 736 21.49 3.28 10.07
CA ALA A 736 22.67 2.87 10.84
C ALA A 736 23.94 3.50 10.28
N GLY A 737 24.18 3.38 8.97
CA GLY A 737 25.34 3.99 8.31
C GLY A 737 25.35 5.52 8.47
N THR A 738 24.18 6.14 8.35
CA THR A 738 24.01 7.59 8.54
C THR A 738 24.36 8.02 9.96
N GLU A 739 23.82 7.37 11.00
CA GLU A 739 24.09 7.76 12.38
C GLU A 739 25.52 7.43 12.82
N VAL A 740 26.11 6.32 12.35
CA VAL A 740 27.53 6.00 12.59
C VAL A 740 28.43 7.08 11.98
N ALA A 741 28.19 7.48 10.74
CA ALA A 741 28.98 8.53 10.10
C ALA A 741 28.82 9.89 10.82
N LYS A 742 27.59 10.24 11.24
CA LYS A 742 27.36 11.42 12.07
C LYS A 742 28.04 11.34 13.44
N MET A 743 28.13 10.15 14.04
CA MET A 743 28.83 9.94 15.32
C MET A 743 30.33 10.18 15.16
N GLU A 744 30.95 9.61 14.12
CA GLU A 744 32.38 9.78 13.85
C GLU A 744 32.74 11.25 13.59
N ARG A 745 31.89 11.94 12.82
CA ARG A 745 32.01 13.40 12.63
C ARG A 745 31.88 14.18 13.94
N TYR A 746 30.91 13.84 14.77
CA TYR A 746 30.73 14.48 16.08
C TYR A 746 31.97 14.32 16.99
N LEU A 747 32.55 13.11 17.03
CA LEU A 747 33.74 12.82 17.82
C LEU A 747 34.99 13.54 17.29
N SER A 748 35.15 13.61 15.97
CA SER A 748 36.29 14.33 15.35
C SER A 748 36.21 15.84 15.61
N GLU A 749 35.02 16.44 15.50
CA GLU A 749 34.78 17.85 15.79
C GLU A 749 35.04 18.19 17.29
N ARG A 750 34.67 17.30 18.23
CA ARG A 750 34.97 17.49 19.66
C ARG A 750 36.45 17.38 19.96
N THR A 751 37.14 16.43 19.33
CA THR A 751 38.59 16.27 19.49
C THR A 751 39.32 17.52 18.98
N ALA A 752 38.93 18.03 17.80
CA ALA A 752 39.49 19.27 17.25
C ALA A 752 39.27 20.48 18.17
N LYS A 753 38.06 20.65 18.74
CA LYS A 753 37.76 21.72 19.71
C LYS A 753 38.58 21.61 20.98
N SER A 754 38.78 20.40 21.51
CA SER A 754 39.63 20.16 22.68
C SER A 754 41.08 20.57 22.42
N THR A 755 41.63 20.25 21.25
CA THR A 755 43.02 20.58 20.88
C THR A 755 43.23 22.08 20.66
N VAL A 756 42.22 22.81 20.15
CA VAL A 756 42.30 24.28 20.00
C VAL A 756 42.21 24.98 21.36
N SER A 757 41.40 24.47 22.29
CA SER A 757 41.29 25.05 23.64
C SER A 757 42.56 24.93 24.48
N THR A 758 43.35 23.86 24.31
CA THR A 758 44.64 23.68 25.00
C THR A 758 45.78 24.53 24.44
N VAL A 759 45.69 24.98 23.18
CA VAL A 759 46.70 25.85 22.54
C VAL A 759 46.50 27.33 22.90
N HIS A 760 45.31 27.74 23.35
CA HIS A 760 45.03 29.12 23.80
C HIS A 760 45.12 29.32 25.32
N SER A 761 45.36 28.25 26.08
CA SER A 761 45.59 28.28 27.53
C SER A 761 47.03 27.97 27.94
N GLY A 762 47.97 27.99 26.98
CA GLY A 762 49.39 27.68 27.18
C GLY A 762 50.30 28.89 27.11
#